data_AF-A0A834DSN2-F1
#
_entry.id   AF-A0A834DSN2-F1
#
_cell.length_a   1.000
_cell.length_b   1.000
_cell.length_c   1.000
_cell.angle_alpha   90.00
_cell.angle_beta   90.00
_cell.angle_gamma   90.00
#
_symmetry.space_group_name_H-M   'P 1'
#
loop_
_entity.id
_entity.type
_entity.pdbx_description
1 polymer ?
#
loop_
_entity_poly.entity_id
_entity_poly.type
_entity_poly.pdbx_seq_one_letter_code
_entity_poly.pdbx_strand_id
1 'polypeptide(L)'
;MTAAIDTAAEPEALLETCPQTSRSSDGFTTQHALRQAQMSKELVELNKALALKEALARKMTQDGSQLQPIQFQYQDNIKNLELEVINLQKEKEELLAEIQTTKKDVNQAKLSERRRKRLQELEGQIADLKKKLNEQSKLLKLKESTEHTVSKLNQEIRVMKNQRVQLMRQMKEDAEKFRQWKQQKDKEVIQLKERDRKRQYELLKLERNFEKQSNVLRRKTEEAAAANKRLKDALQKQREVADKRKETQNRGMEGTATRVKSWLGNEIEVMVSTEEAKRHLNDLLEDRKILAKDLAELKEKQESGENLPPKLRRRTFSLAQLPGQVSDSEDSITKQIESLETEMELRNAQIADLQQKLLDAESEDRPKHRWENIATILEAKCALKYLIGELVSSKIQVSKLESILKQSNASCADMQKMLFEERNHFAEIETELQAELFRVEQQHQEKVLYLLSQLQQSQMAEKQLEVSVGEKEQQLQSTLKCQEEELEKMREVCAQNKQLLRENEIIKQPRPSRLKEKFLEQSMDIEDLQYCSEQSVNGPEDTDIDDGDDEEWKPTKFLKMCKKNIQGCSCKGWCGNRQCGCRRQKSNCDTDCSCDPTKCRNRQQDKDSLGTIERTQDSEGSFKLEDPTEVTPGMSFFNPVCATPNSKILKEMCEVEQVLLKTAPNASSLSLPELKHVTAESQENKAPGKKKKRALTSNMSFFSGCSPAEEEVH
;
A
#
# COMPACT_ATOMS: atom_id res chain seq x y z
N MET A 1 -31.73 -65.59 3.54
CA MET A 1 -32.76 -65.62 2.48
C MET A 1 -32.52 -64.47 1.52
N THR A 2 -32.96 -64.59 0.28
CA THR A 2 -32.67 -63.67 -0.84
C THR A 2 -33.64 -62.50 -0.96
N ALA A 3 -33.14 -61.26 -1.04
CA ALA A 3 -33.70 -60.04 -1.65
C ALA A 3 -32.86 -58.84 -1.17
N ALA A 4 -32.61 -57.75 -1.91
CA ALA A 4 -32.71 -57.48 -3.35
C ALA A 4 -31.65 -56.39 -3.70
N ILE A 5 -31.42 -56.13 -4.99
CA ILE A 5 -30.40 -55.19 -5.50
C ILE A 5 -31.09 -53.90 -6.05
N ASP A 6 -30.29 -52.85 -6.26
CA ASP A 6 -30.62 -51.50 -6.77
C ASP A 6 -31.28 -50.54 -5.75
N THR A 7 -30.89 -49.26 -5.68
CA THR A 7 -30.34 -48.39 -6.74
C THR A 7 -29.24 -47.47 -6.21
N ALA A 8 -28.24 -47.12 -7.03
CA ALA A 8 -27.26 -46.09 -6.71
C ALA A 8 -27.83 -44.68 -6.90
N ALA A 9 -27.54 -43.77 -5.97
CA ALA A 9 -27.75 -42.33 -6.12
C ALA A 9 -26.40 -41.62 -6.02
N GLU A 10 -26.01 -40.92 -7.09
CA GLU A 10 -24.85 -40.01 -7.06
C GLU A 10 -25.18 -38.81 -6.15
N PRO A 11 -24.22 -38.28 -5.37
CA PRO A 11 -24.41 -37.02 -4.67
C PRO A 11 -24.35 -35.88 -5.70
N GLU A 12 -25.48 -35.20 -5.93
CA GLU A 12 -25.51 -33.98 -6.72
C GLU A 12 -24.52 -32.96 -6.14
N ALA A 13 -23.57 -32.54 -6.97
CA ALA A 13 -22.65 -31.48 -6.62
C ALA A 13 -23.42 -30.15 -6.53
N LEU A 14 -23.83 -29.80 -5.31
CA LEU A 14 -24.30 -28.46 -4.98
C LEU A 14 -23.16 -27.47 -5.24
N LEU A 15 -23.15 -26.92 -6.44
CA LEU A 15 -22.34 -25.78 -6.84
C LEU A 15 -22.75 -24.58 -5.97
N GLU A 16 -22.06 -24.42 -4.83
CA GLU A 16 -22.08 -23.16 -4.08
C GLU A 16 -21.70 -22.03 -5.04
N THR A 17 -22.70 -21.28 -5.48
CA THR A 17 -22.51 -20.04 -6.24
C THR A 17 -21.87 -19.01 -5.33
N CYS A 18 -20.54 -19.04 -5.27
CA CYS A 18 -19.71 -18.10 -4.55
C CYS A 18 -20.17 -16.66 -4.87
N PRO A 19 -20.53 -15.83 -3.87
CA PRO A 19 -21.08 -14.50 -4.12
C PRO A 19 -20.13 -13.66 -4.97
N GLN A 20 -20.67 -12.93 -5.96
CA GLN A 20 -19.89 -12.15 -6.95
C GLN A 20 -19.20 -10.88 -6.38
N THR A 21 -18.79 -10.89 -5.12
CA THR A 21 -18.10 -9.77 -4.46
C THR A 21 -16.65 -9.60 -4.92
N SER A 22 -16.02 -10.63 -5.50
CA SER A 22 -14.67 -10.52 -6.09
C SER A 22 -14.66 -9.68 -7.37
N ARG A 23 -15.65 -9.90 -8.26
CA ARG A 23 -15.73 -9.25 -9.59
C ARG A 23 -15.84 -7.71 -9.54
N SER A 24 -16.36 -7.14 -8.46
CA SER A 24 -16.50 -5.68 -8.32
C SER A 24 -15.20 -4.97 -7.90
N SER A 25 -14.30 -5.66 -7.19
CA SER A 25 -13.03 -5.09 -6.71
C SER A 25 -12.03 -4.87 -7.86
N ASP A 26 -11.93 -5.83 -8.76
CA ASP A 26 -11.05 -5.74 -9.94
C ASP A 26 -11.59 -4.72 -10.95
N GLY A 27 -12.92 -4.63 -11.08
CA GLY A 27 -13.59 -3.60 -11.88
C GLY A 27 -13.24 -2.18 -11.43
N PHE A 28 -13.26 -1.91 -10.12
CA PHE A 28 -12.90 -0.59 -9.58
C PHE A 28 -11.43 -0.23 -9.84
N THR A 29 -10.51 -1.19 -9.69
CA THR A 29 -9.07 -0.99 -9.96
C THR A 29 -8.81 -0.70 -11.44
N THR A 30 -9.43 -1.46 -12.33
CA THR A 30 -9.32 -1.27 -13.79
C THR A 30 -9.92 0.06 -14.23
N GLN A 31 -11.08 0.43 -13.69
CA GLN A 31 -11.75 1.69 -13.98
C GLN A 31 -10.95 2.91 -13.50
N HIS A 32 -10.31 2.83 -12.33
CA HIS A 32 -9.41 3.88 -11.83
C HIS A 32 -8.20 4.06 -12.75
N ALA A 33 -7.53 2.99 -13.15
CA ALA A 33 -6.38 3.04 -14.04
C ALA A 33 -6.72 3.66 -15.41
N LEU A 34 -7.86 3.28 -16.00
CA LEU A 34 -8.36 3.88 -17.25
C LEU A 34 -8.65 5.38 -17.11
N ARG A 35 -9.31 5.79 -16.03
CA ARG A 35 -9.61 7.20 -15.73
C ARG A 35 -8.33 8.02 -15.50
N GLN A 36 -7.34 7.45 -14.82
CA GLN A 36 -6.03 8.07 -14.61
C GLN A 36 -5.26 8.26 -15.93
N ALA A 37 -5.28 7.26 -16.81
CA ALA A 37 -4.68 7.35 -18.13
C ALA A 37 -5.36 8.42 -19.01
N GLN A 38 -6.69 8.49 -18.99
CA GLN A 38 -7.45 9.51 -19.73
C GLN A 38 -7.14 10.93 -19.26
N MET A 39 -7.19 11.21 -17.96
CA MET A 39 -6.84 12.55 -17.45
C MET A 39 -5.37 12.91 -17.66
N SER A 40 -4.46 11.93 -17.65
CA SER A 40 -3.04 12.14 -18.01
C SER A 40 -2.88 12.54 -19.48
N LYS A 41 -3.64 11.93 -20.39
CA LYS A 41 -3.67 12.28 -21.81
C LYS A 41 -4.20 13.71 -22.02
N GLU A 42 -5.35 14.04 -21.44
CA GLU A 42 -5.95 15.38 -21.48
C GLU A 42 -4.98 16.45 -20.96
N LEU A 43 -4.27 16.16 -19.86
CA LEU A 43 -3.26 17.06 -19.31
C LEU A 43 -2.08 17.28 -20.28
N VAL A 44 -1.61 16.24 -20.97
CA VAL A 44 -0.54 16.36 -21.98
C VAL A 44 -1.00 17.17 -23.19
N GLU A 45 -2.21 16.93 -23.69
CA GLU A 45 -2.81 17.67 -24.81
C GLU A 45 -3.01 19.15 -24.45
N LEU A 46 -3.52 19.44 -23.25
CA LEU A 46 -3.73 20.80 -22.76
C LEU A 46 -2.40 21.53 -22.51
N ASN A 47 -1.36 20.87 -22.00
CA ASN A 47 -0.02 21.45 -21.90
C ASN A 47 0.57 21.80 -23.28
N LYS A 48 0.40 20.92 -24.28
CA LYS A 48 0.85 21.19 -25.68
C LYS A 48 0.10 22.38 -26.28
N ALA A 49 -1.23 22.43 -26.15
CA ALA A 49 -2.04 23.54 -26.63
C ALA A 49 -1.71 24.88 -25.95
N LEU A 50 -1.47 24.85 -24.63
CA LEU A 50 -1.03 26.00 -23.86
C LEU A 50 0.33 26.50 -24.34
N ALA A 51 1.32 25.63 -24.49
CA ALA A 51 2.67 26.01 -24.95
C ALA A 51 2.65 26.65 -26.36
N LEU A 52 1.86 26.09 -27.29
CA LEU A 52 1.69 26.65 -28.64
C LEU A 52 1.02 28.04 -28.61
N LYS A 53 -0.05 28.21 -27.84
CA LYS A 53 -0.73 29.51 -27.71
C LYS A 53 0.13 30.55 -27.00
N GLU A 54 0.88 30.16 -25.97
CA GLU A 54 1.84 31.06 -25.32
C GLU A 54 2.97 31.48 -26.27
N ALA A 55 3.50 30.56 -27.09
CA ALA A 55 4.51 30.90 -28.09
C ALA A 55 3.96 31.87 -29.15
N LEU A 56 2.72 31.65 -29.60
CA LEU A 56 2.02 32.57 -30.52
C LEU A 56 1.80 33.94 -29.87
N ALA A 57 1.31 34.00 -28.63
CA ALA A 57 1.08 35.26 -27.92
C ALA A 57 2.40 36.03 -27.67
N ARG A 58 3.48 35.33 -27.30
CA ARG A 58 4.83 35.93 -27.19
C ARG A 58 5.27 36.53 -28.52
N LYS A 59 5.17 35.77 -29.62
CA LYS A 59 5.54 36.27 -30.96
C LYS A 59 4.71 37.49 -31.38
N MET A 60 3.39 37.43 -31.26
CA MET A 60 2.52 38.57 -31.62
C MET A 60 2.75 39.80 -30.73
N THR A 61 3.13 39.61 -29.47
CA THR A 61 3.50 40.72 -28.57
C THR A 61 4.86 41.31 -28.93
N GLN A 62 5.82 40.48 -29.33
CA GLN A 62 7.14 40.91 -29.82
C GLN A 62 7.04 41.67 -31.15
N ASP A 63 6.27 41.15 -32.11
CA ASP A 63 5.98 41.81 -33.38
C ASP A 63 5.25 43.16 -33.12
N GLY A 64 4.31 43.18 -32.16
CA GLY A 64 3.60 44.39 -31.73
C GLY A 64 4.46 45.43 -31.00
N SER A 65 5.48 45.01 -30.23
CA SER A 65 6.38 45.93 -29.51
C SER A 65 7.35 46.64 -30.45
N GLN A 66 7.84 45.95 -31.50
CA GLN A 66 8.64 46.60 -32.56
C GLN A 66 7.84 47.66 -33.33
N LEU A 67 6.52 47.48 -33.45
CA LEU A 67 5.61 48.46 -34.06
C LEU A 67 5.28 49.64 -33.13
N GLN A 68 5.67 49.65 -31.86
CA GLN A 68 5.27 50.71 -30.92
C GLN A 68 6.05 52.04 -31.07
N PRO A 69 7.39 52.07 -31.19
CA PRO A 69 8.11 53.32 -31.48
C PRO A 69 7.69 53.93 -32.82
N ILE A 70 7.44 53.05 -33.80
CA ILE A 70 6.90 53.37 -35.12
C ILE A 70 5.49 53.98 -34.99
N GLN A 71 4.65 53.48 -34.08
CA GLN A 71 3.33 54.07 -33.79
C GLN A 71 3.42 55.49 -33.23
N PHE A 72 4.30 55.75 -32.25
CA PHE A 72 4.46 57.10 -31.70
C PHE A 72 4.90 58.09 -32.80
N GLN A 73 5.90 57.70 -33.60
CA GLN A 73 6.31 58.50 -34.77
C GLN A 73 5.17 58.72 -35.75
N TYR A 74 4.32 57.73 -36.03
CA TYR A 74 3.16 57.93 -36.89
C TYR A 74 2.05 58.76 -36.25
N GLN A 75 1.81 58.69 -34.94
CA GLN A 75 0.82 59.56 -34.28
C GLN A 75 1.24 61.02 -34.30
N ASP A 76 2.53 61.32 -34.09
CA ASP A 76 3.02 62.70 -34.18
C ASP A 76 3.13 63.18 -35.63
N ASN A 77 3.51 62.30 -36.57
CA ASN A 77 3.45 62.61 -38.00
C ASN A 77 2.01 62.87 -38.48
N ILE A 78 1.01 62.13 -37.99
CA ILE A 78 -0.42 62.39 -38.27
C ILE A 78 -0.78 63.81 -37.84
N LYS A 79 -0.49 64.21 -36.60
CA LYS A 79 -0.76 65.56 -36.09
C LYS A 79 -0.07 66.64 -36.92
N ASN A 80 1.20 66.42 -37.27
CA ASN A 80 1.98 67.36 -38.08
C ASN A 80 1.43 67.48 -39.52
N LEU A 81 1.02 66.37 -40.13
CA LEU A 81 0.38 66.34 -41.46
C LEU A 81 -1.02 66.98 -41.44
N GLU A 82 -1.79 66.80 -40.36
CA GLU A 82 -3.08 67.46 -40.15
C GLU A 82 -2.91 68.98 -40.02
N LEU A 83 -1.94 69.43 -39.21
CA LEU A 83 -1.61 70.84 -39.07
C LEU A 83 -1.16 71.46 -40.40
N GLU A 84 -0.30 70.77 -41.15
CA GLU A 84 0.17 71.24 -42.45
C GLU A 84 -0.95 71.29 -43.50
N VAL A 85 -1.86 70.30 -43.51
CA VAL A 85 -3.06 70.35 -44.34
C VAL A 85 -3.95 71.54 -43.98
N ILE A 86 -4.09 71.89 -42.69
CA ILE A 86 -4.84 73.08 -42.25
C ILE A 86 -4.14 74.36 -42.70
N ASN A 87 -2.81 74.46 -42.54
CA ASN A 87 -2.03 75.64 -42.94
C ASN A 87 -2.10 75.89 -44.46
N LEU A 88 -1.86 74.86 -45.28
CA LEU A 88 -1.91 74.98 -46.74
C LEU A 88 -3.34 75.20 -47.25
N GLN A 89 -4.35 74.64 -46.58
CA GLN A 89 -5.76 74.92 -46.88
C GLN A 89 -6.09 76.40 -46.61
N LYS A 90 -5.53 76.98 -45.54
CA LYS A 90 -5.68 78.41 -45.23
C LYS A 90 -4.95 79.30 -46.23
N GLU A 91 -3.69 79.00 -46.59
CA GLU A 91 -2.95 79.73 -47.64
C GLU A 91 -3.71 79.68 -48.99
N LYS A 92 -4.28 78.52 -49.33
CA LYS A 92 -5.14 78.35 -50.50
C LYS A 92 -6.37 79.25 -50.46
N GLU A 93 -7.06 79.33 -49.33
CA GLU A 93 -8.25 80.17 -49.14
C GLU A 93 -7.91 81.67 -49.18
N GLU A 94 -6.80 82.07 -48.56
CA GLU A 94 -6.26 83.44 -48.60
C GLU A 94 -5.88 83.84 -50.05
N LEU A 95 -5.19 82.98 -50.80
CA LEU A 95 -4.86 83.20 -52.22
C LEU A 95 -6.09 83.21 -53.13
N LEU A 96 -7.10 82.39 -52.85
CA LEU A 96 -8.38 82.41 -53.57
C LEU A 96 -9.16 83.70 -53.30
N ALA A 97 -9.18 84.18 -52.06
CA ALA A 97 -9.75 85.48 -51.70
C ALA A 97 -9.01 86.63 -52.39
N GLU A 98 -7.68 86.60 -52.42
CA GLU A 98 -6.85 87.59 -53.14
C GLU A 98 -7.13 87.57 -54.65
N ILE A 99 -7.32 86.39 -55.26
CA ILE A 99 -7.70 86.26 -56.68
C ILE A 99 -9.15 86.74 -56.93
N GLN A 100 -10.05 86.68 -55.95
CA GLN A 100 -11.40 87.22 -56.08
C GLN A 100 -11.42 88.75 -55.96
N THR A 101 -10.67 89.33 -55.03
CA THR A 101 -10.63 90.80 -54.81
C THR A 101 -9.85 91.55 -55.90
N THR A 102 -8.82 90.93 -56.48
CA THR A 102 -7.95 91.60 -57.48
C THR A 102 -8.54 91.72 -58.88
N LYS A 103 -9.75 91.21 -59.21
CA LYS A 103 -10.34 91.13 -60.57
C LYS A 103 -10.66 92.47 -61.31
N LYS A 104 -9.99 93.59 -60.99
CA LYS A 104 -10.32 94.93 -61.50
C LYS A 104 -9.20 95.65 -62.29
N ASP A 105 -8.14 94.96 -62.73
CA ASP A 105 -6.99 95.64 -63.37
C ASP A 105 -6.39 94.93 -64.59
N VAL A 106 -5.87 95.69 -65.56
CA VAL A 106 -5.66 95.20 -66.95
C VAL A 106 -4.37 94.38 -67.15
N ASN A 107 -3.36 94.52 -66.28
CA ASN A 107 -2.07 93.82 -66.40
C ASN A 107 -2.05 92.39 -65.78
N GLN A 108 -3.14 91.64 -65.90
CA GLN A 108 -3.38 90.46 -65.05
C GLN A 108 -2.88 89.10 -65.54
N ALA A 109 -2.80 88.83 -66.85
CA ALA A 109 -2.71 87.46 -67.37
C ALA A 109 -1.51 86.63 -66.83
N LYS A 110 -0.29 87.22 -66.79
CA LYS A 110 0.91 86.50 -66.34
C LYS A 110 0.97 86.30 -64.82
N LEU A 111 0.43 87.26 -64.06
CA LEU A 111 0.39 87.20 -62.60
C LEU A 111 -0.69 86.23 -62.09
N SER A 112 -1.87 86.24 -62.72
CA SER A 112 -2.95 85.29 -62.41
C SER A 112 -2.58 83.86 -62.82
N GLU A 113 -1.90 83.64 -63.95
CA GLU A 113 -1.43 82.30 -64.32
C GLU A 113 -0.35 81.76 -63.38
N ARG A 114 0.59 82.60 -62.92
CA ARG A 114 1.59 82.21 -61.91
C ARG A 114 0.93 81.83 -60.58
N ARG A 115 -0.05 82.62 -60.12
CA ARG A 115 -0.85 82.32 -58.91
C ARG A 115 -1.69 81.06 -59.08
N ARG A 116 -2.29 80.82 -60.26
CA ARG A 116 -3.03 79.59 -60.59
C ARG A 116 -2.14 78.35 -60.55
N LYS A 117 -0.91 78.43 -61.09
CA LYS A 117 0.07 77.33 -61.02
C LYS A 117 0.47 77.03 -59.57
N ARG A 118 0.65 78.07 -58.74
CA ARG A 118 0.92 77.90 -57.30
C ARG A 118 -0.26 77.27 -56.55
N LEU A 119 -1.50 77.68 -56.84
CA LEU A 119 -2.69 77.04 -56.27
C LEU A 119 -2.80 75.56 -56.68
N GLN A 120 -2.56 75.23 -57.95
CA GLN A 120 -2.59 73.85 -58.43
C GLN A 120 -1.48 72.98 -57.80
N GLU A 121 -0.32 73.57 -57.52
CA GLU A 121 0.77 72.94 -56.76
C GLU A 121 0.38 72.69 -55.29
N LEU A 122 -0.18 73.70 -54.60
CA LEU A 122 -0.68 73.58 -53.22
C LEU A 122 -1.82 72.55 -53.11
N GLU A 123 -2.73 72.50 -54.10
CA GLU A 123 -3.79 71.48 -54.18
C GLU A 123 -3.22 70.07 -54.33
N GLY A 124 -2.18 69.89 -55.14
CA GLY A 124 -1.44 68.63 -55.25
C GLY A 124 -0.79 68.22 -53.94
N GLN A 125 -0.09 69.16 -53.27
CA GLN A 125 0.53 68.92 -51.96
C GLN A 125 -0.51 68.54 -50.90
N ILE A 126 -1.64 69.25 -50.81
CA ILE A 126 -2.74 68.89 -49.89
C ILE A 126 -3.30 67.48 -50.19
N ALA A 127 -3.42 67.10 -51.46
CA ALA A 127 -3.89 65.77 -51.85
C ALA A 127 -2.89 64.66 -51.43
N ASP A 128 -1.59 64.88 -51.62
CA ASP A 128 -0.53 63.94 -51.22
C ASP A 128 -0.41 63.82 -49.69
N LEU A 129 -0.52 64.93 -48.95
CA LEU A 129 -0.54 64.92 -47.48
C LEU A 129 -1.77 64.16 -46.95
N LYS A 130 -2.97 64.40 -47.52
CA LYS A 130 -4.20 63.65 -47.19
C LYS A 130 -4.08 62.15 -47.52
N LYS A 131 -3.34 61.78 -48.58
CA LYS A 131 -3.06 60.39 -48.92
C LYS A 131 -2.15 59.73 -47.86
N LYS A 132 -1.04 60.39 -47.48
CA LYS A 132 -0.13 59.92 -46.41
C LYS A 132 -0.85 59.77 -45.07
N LEU A 133 -1.69 60.73 -44.70
CA LEU A 133 -2.54 60.70 -43.49
C LEU A 133 -3.45 59.46 -43.47
N ASN A 134 -4.12 59.16 -44.59
CA ASN A 134 -4.98 58.00 -44.74
C ASN A 134 -4.20 56.66 -44.68
N GLU A 135 -2.98 56.63 -45.22
CA GLU A 135 -2.08 55.46 -45.13
C GLU A 135 -1.63 55.20 -43.67
N GLN A 136 -1.25 56.23 -42.92
CA GLN A 136 -0.89 56.12 -41.50
C GLN A 136 -2.11 55.74 -40.63
N SER A 137 -3.29 56.29 -40.89
CA SER A 137 -4.54 55.92 -40.19
C SER A 137 -4.92 54.44 -40.39
N LYS A 138 -4.73 53.89 -41.59
CA LYS A 138 -4.96 52.45 -41.86
C LYS A 138 -4.01 51.56 -41.08
N LEU A 139 -2.76 51.99 -40.90
CA LEU A 139 -1.75 51.22 -40.16
C LEU A 139 -2.03 51.21 -38.65
N LEU A 140 -2.51 52.33 -38.09
CA LEU A 140 -3.01 52.38 -36.70
C LEU A 140 -4.15 51.38 -36.46
N LYS A 141 -5.16 51.36 -37.34
CA LYS A 141 -6.29 50.40 -37.25
C LYS A 141 -5.85 48.94 -37.36
N LEU A 142 -4.78 48.67 -38.13
CA LEU A 142 -4.18 47.33 -38.18
C LEU A 142 -3.54 46.96 -36.84
N LYS A 143 -2.82 47.90 -36.20
CA LYS A 143 -2.22 47.69 -34.86
C LYS A 143 -3.27 47.44 -33.78
N GLU A 144 -4.30 48.27 -33.70
CA GLU A 144 -5.43 48.11 -32.76
C GLU A 144 -6.09 46.73 -32.90
N SER A 145 -6.28 46.28 -34.15
CA SER A 145 -6.79 44.93 -34.45
C SER A 145 -5.83 43.84 -33.92
N THR A 146 -4.52 43.97 -34.15
CA THR A 146 -3.55 43.01 -33.61
C THR A 146 -3.52 42.99 -32.08
N GLU A 147 -3.60 44.14 -31.42
CA GLU A 147 -3.64 44.23 -29.95
C GLU A 147 -4.90 43.57 -29.37
N HIS A 148 -6.06 43.74 -30.01
CA HIS A 148 -7.27 43.03 -29.64
C HIS A 148 -7.10 41.51 -29.77
N THR A 149 -6.45 41.01 -30.84
CA THR A 149 -6.18 39.58 -30.99
C THR A 149 -5.20 39.06 -29.93
N VAL A 150 -4.17 39.81 -29.56
CA VAL A 150 -3.23 39.47 -28.47
C VAL A 150 -3.96 39.42 -27.12
N SER A 151 -4.82 40.40 -26.82
CA SER A 151 -5.62 40.43 -25.59
C SER A 151 -6.55 39.21 -25.49
N LYS A 152 -7.20 38.83 -26.60
CA LYS A 152 -8.04 37.62 -26.67
C LYS A 152 -7.23 36.34 -26.46
N LEU A 153 -6.07 36.20 -27.11
CA LEU A 153 -5.17 35.05 -26.93
C LEU A 153 -4.70 34.93 -25.48
N ASN A 154 -4.33 36.06 -24.85
CA ASN A 154 -3.95 36.08 -23.43
C ASN A 154 -5.10 35.67 -22.50
N GLN A 155 -6.34 36.05 -22.80
CA GLN A 155 -7.51 35.57 -22.06
C GLN A 155 -7.72 34.04 -22.21
N GLU A 156 -7.59 33.51 -23.43
CA GLU A 156 -7.66 32.06 -23.67
C GLU A 156 -6.53 31.30 -22.95
N ILE A 157 -5.31 31.86 -22.90
CA ILE A 157 -4.19 31.32 -22.11
C ILE A 157 -4.52 31.28 -20.61
N ARG A 158 -5.14 32.32 -20.05
CA ARG A 158 -5.60 32.33 -18.65
C ARG A 158 -6.62 31.22 -18.37
N VAL A 159 -7.60 31.05 -19.25
CA VAL A 159 -8.63 29.99 -19.11
C VAL A 159 -7.98 28.59 -19.15
N MET A 160 -7.09 28.32 -20.10
CA MET A 160 -6.38 27.04 -20.17
C MET A 160 -5.48 26.79 -18.95
N LYS A 161 -4.82 27.82 -18.41
CA LYS A 161 -4.04 27.69 -17.15
C LYS A 161 -4.92 27.26 -15.98
N ASN A 162 -6.13 27.82 -15.87
CA ASN A 162 -7.09 27.43 -14.83
C ASN A 162 -7.58 25.98 -15.05
N GLN A 163 -7.93 25.59 -16.28
CA GLN A 163 -8.30 24.22 -16.63
C GLN A 163 -7.18 23.21 -16.30
N ARG A 164 -5.91 23.55 -16.59
CA ARG A 164 -4.73 22.74 -16.21
C ARG A 164 -4.66 22.49 -14.70
N VAL A 165 -4.84 23.54 -13.90
CA VAL A 165 -4.78 23.45 -12.43
C VAL A 165 -5.95 22.64 -11.88
N GLN A 166 -7.15 22.82 -12.43
CA GLN A 166 -8.34 22.05 -12.07
C GLN A 166 -8.17 20.56 -12.38
N LEU A 167 -7.67 20.21 -13.57
CA LEU A 167 -7.40 18.82 -13.96
C LEU A 167 -6.31 18.19 -13.06
N MET A 168 -5.22 18.90 -12.79
CA MET A 168 -4.18 18.47 -11.85
C MET A 168 -4.71 18.25 -10.43
N ARG A 169 -5.69 19.04 -9.99
CA ARG A 169 -6.35 18.86 -8.68
C ARG A 169 -7.23 17.62 -8.69
N GLN A 170 -8.06 17.43 -9.73
CA GLN A 170 -8.91 16.24 -9.89
C GLN A 170 -8.07 14.95 -9.91
N MET A 171 -6.94 14.94 -10.62
CA MET A 171 -6.01 13.80 -10.64
C MET A 171 -5.45 13.45 -9.26
N LYS A 172 -5.16 14.45 -8.41
CA LYS A 172 -4.70 14.23 -7.03
C LYS A 172 -5.82 13.69 -6.14
N GLU A 173 -7.02 14.25 -6.24
CA GLU A 173 -8.18 13.82 -5.46
C GLU A 173 -8.63 12.39 -5.82
N ASP A 174 -8.64 12.04 -7.11
CA ASP A 174 -8.98 10.68 -7.55
C ASP A 174 -7.87 9.66 -7.22
N ALA A 175 -6.60 10.06 -7.17
CA ALA A 175 -5.51 9.21 -6.68
C ALA A 175 -5.60 8.97 -5.16
N GLU A 176 -5.95 10.00 -4.38
CA GLU A 176 -6.12 9.88 -2.92
C GLU A 176 -7.32 8.99 -2.54
N LYS A 177 -8.46 9.14 -3.22
CA LYS A 177 -9.62 8.25 -3.04
C LYS A 177 -9.25 6.78 -3.29
N PHE A 178 -8.47 6.51 -4.35
CA PHE A 178 -8.01 5.16 -4.65
C PHE A 178 -7.02 4.64 -3.60
N ARG A 179 -6.11 5.49 -3.08
CA ARG A 179 -5.21 5.13 -1.98
C ARG A 179 -5.98 4.71 -0.72
N GLN A 180 -7.02 5.47 -0.35
CA GLN A 180 -7.88 5.17 0.80
C GLN A 180 -8.70 3.88 0.58
N TRP A 181 -9.33 3.74 -0.59
CA TRP A 181 -10.07 2.53 -0.97
C TRP A 181 -9.17 1.28 -0.92
N LYS A 182 -7.97 1.37 -1.49
CA LYS A 182 -6.99 0.27 -1.48
C LYS A 182 -6.57 -0.08 -0.05
N GLN A 183 -6.23 0.92 0.78
CA GLN A 183 -5.88 0.67 2.19
C GLN A 183 -7.04 0.00 2.96
N GLN A 184 -8.29 0.36 2.66
CA GLN A 184 -9.47 -0.26 3.27
C GLN A 184 -9.64 -1.71 2.80
N LYS A 185 -9.42 -2.01 1.52
CA LYS A 185 -9.45 -3.37 0.98
C LYS A 185 -8.30 -4.24 1.49
N ASP A 186 -7.10 -3.70 1.61
CA ASP A 186 -5.95 -4.41 2.20
C ASP A 186 -6.23 -4.79 3.67
N LYS A 187 -6.84 -3.88 4.45
CA LYS A 187 -7.31 -4.16 5.83
C LYS A 187 -8.38 -5.26 5.86
N GLU A 188 -9.35 -5.24 4.96
CA GLU A 188 -10.39 -6.26 4.85
C GLU A 188 -9.80 -7.65 4.54
N VAL A 189 -8.83 -7.72 3.62
CA VAL A 189 -8.08 -8.95 3.29
C VAL A 189 -7.28 -9.46 4.48
N ILE A 190 -6.61 -8.59 5.24
CA ILE A 190 -5.90 -9.00 6.47
C ILE A 190 -6.87 -9.58 7.50
N GLN A 191 -8.02 -8.92 7.72
CA GLN A 191 -9.05 -9.43 8.65
C GLN A 191 -9.68 -10.74 8.20
N LEU A 192 -9.86 -10.94 6.89
CA LEU A 192 -10.32 -12.21 6.32
C LEU A 192 -9.30 -13.33 6.57
N LYS A 193 -8.01 -13.09 6.26
CA LYS A 193 -6.93 -14.05 6.50
C LYS A 193 -6.77 -14.40 7.99
N GLU A 194 -6.93 -13.42 8.88
CA GLU A 194 -6.86 -13.68 10.33
C GLU A 194 -8.05 -14.52 10.82
N ARG A 195 -9.27 -14.27 10.31
CA ARG A 195 -10.44 -15.10 10.61
C ARG A 195 -10.30 -16.52 10.04
N ASP A 196 -9.73 -16.65 8.85
CA ASP A 196 -9.47 -17.95 8.24
C ASP A 196 -8.43 -18.76 9.03
N ARG A 197 -7.30 -18.13 9.41
CA ARG A 197 -6.29 -18.73 10.30
C ARG A 197 -6.86 -19.24 11.63
N LYS A 198 -7.78 -18.48 12.24
CA LYS A 198 -8.48 -18.90 13.46
C LYS A 198 -9.38 -20.11 13.24
N ARG A 199 -10.19 -20.11 12.17
CA ARG A 199 -11.02 -21.26 11.77
C ARG A 199 -10.18 -22.51 11.50
N GLN A 200 -9.06 -22.39 10.78
CA GLN A 200 -8.13 -23.49 10.53
C GLN A 200 -7.56 -24.06 11.83
N TYR A 201 -7.18 -23.20 12.79
CA TYR A 201 -6.71 -23.64 14.11
C TYR A 201 -7.82 -24.34 14.92
N GLU A 202 -9.05 -23.82 14.88
CA GLU A 202 -10.22 -24.42 15.53
C GLU A 202 -10.55 -25.79 14.95
N LEU A 203 -10.51 -25.95 13.62
CA LEU A 203 -10.68 -27.22 12.93
C LEU A 203 -9.59 -28.23 13.32
N LEU A 204 -8.30 -27.86 13.25
CA LEU A 204 -7.19 -28.73 13.66
C LEU A 204 -7.23 -29.12 15.14
N LYS A 205 -7.76 -28.24 16.00
CA LYS A 205 -7.99 -28.52 17.42
C LYS A 205 -9.13 -29.53 17.60
N LEU A 206 -10.22 -29.39 16.85
CA LEU A 206 -11.36 -30.30 16.88
C LEU A 206 -11.00 -31.68 16.33
N GLU A 207 -10.31 -31.74 15.19
CA GLU A 207 -9.80 -32.96 14.57
C GLU A 207 -8.89 -33.74 15.53
N ARG A 208 -7.90 -33.06 16.14
CA ARG A 208 -7.03 -33.68 17.16
C ARG A 208 -7.80 -34.19 18.38
N ASN A 209 -8.89 -33.53 18.77
CA ASN A 209 -9.72 -33.97 19.90
C ASN A 209 -10.57 -35.18 19.51
N PHE A 210 -11.17 -35.18 18.32
CA PHE A 210 -11.91 -36.31 17.76
C PHE A 210 -11.02 -37.55 17.60
N GLU A 211 -9.79 -37.39 17.08
CA GLU A 211 -8.84 -38.49 16.95
C GLU A 211 -8.43 -39.05 18.33
N LYS A 212 -8.24 -38.19 19.35
CA LYS A 212 -8.02 -38.66 20.73
C LYS A 212 -9.20 -39.46 21.26
N GLN A 213 -10.43 -38.97 21.09
CA GLN A 213 -11.66 -39.66 21.50
C GLN A 213 -11.78 -41.01 20.79
N SER A 214 -11.68 -41.05 19.46
CA SER A 214 -11.67 -42.28 18.65
C SER A 214 -10.62 -43.29 19.13
N ASN A 215 -9.40 -42.85 19.42
CA ASN A 215 -8.34 -43.72 19.94
C ASN A 215 -8.64 -44.28 21.34
N VAL A 216 -9.30 -43.51 22.22
CA VAL A 216 -9.74 -44.00 23.55
C VAL A 216 -10.88 -45.02 23.41
N LEU A 217 -11.89 -44.73 22.58
CA LEU A 217 -13.02 -45.63 22.32
C LEU A 217 -12.57 -46.96 21.71
N ARG A 218 -11.59 -46.90 20.79
CA ARG A 218 -11.00 -48.09 20.17
C ARG A 218 -10.28 -48.96 21.21
N ARG A 219 -9.43 -48.37 22.06
CA ARG A 219 -8.74 -49.10 23.15
C ARG A 219 -9.73 -49.76 24.12
N LYS A 220 -10.75 -49.02 24.59
CA LYS A 220 -11.79 -49.59 25.47
C LYS A 220 -12.51 -50.78 24.82
N THR A 221 -12.80 -50.68 23.52
CA THR A 221 -13.44 -51.75 22.74
C THR A 221 -12.51 -52.96 22.56
N GLU A 222 -11.22 -52.73 22.29
CA GLU A 222 -10.19 -53.77 22.19
C GLU A 222 -9.96 -54.48 23.55
N GLU A 223 -9.93 -53.73 24.65
CA GLU A 223 -9.79 -54.26 26.01
C GLU A 223 -10.99 -55.13 26.42
N ALA A 224 -12.21 -54.65 26.19
CA ALA A 224 -13.43 -55.42 26.43
C ALA A 224 -13.50 -56.69 25.55
N ALA A 225 -13.08 -56.60 24.28
CA ALA A 225 -13.00 -57.75 23.38
C ALA A 225 -11.91 -58.75 23.81
N ALA A 226 -10.76 -58.27 24.30
CA ALA A 226 -9.66 -59.11 24.78
C ALA A 226 -10.04 -59.87 26.06
N ALA A 227 -10.70 -59.21 27.02
CA ALA A 227 -11.24 -59.84 28.23
C ALA A 227 -12.26 -60.94 27.90
N ASN A 228 -13.22 -60.61 27.04
CA ASN A 228 -14.20 -61.55 26.49
C ASN A 228 -13.55 -62.77 25.83
N LYS A 229 -12.48 -62.55 25.05
CA LYS A 229 -11.73 -63.61 24.38
C LYS A 229 -10.98 -64.50 25.37
N ARG A 230 -10.25 -63.94 26.35
CA ARG A 230 -9.53 -64.74 27.37
C ARG A 230 -10.47 -65.68 28.12
N LEU A 231 -11.61 -65.17 28.58
CA LEU A 231 -12.61 -65.99 29.26
C LEU A 231 -13.14 -67.11 28.35
N LYS A 232 -13.50 -66.79 27.10
CA LYS A 232 -13.96 -67.78 26.12
C LYS A 232 -12.91 -68.87 25.85
N ASP A 233 -11.66 -68.47 25.59
CA ASP A 233 -10.56 -69.38 25.28
C ASP A 233 -10.23 -70.28 26.49
N ALA A 234 -10.25 -69.74 27.72
CA ALA A 234 -10.07 -70.49 28.95
C ALA A 234 -11.19 -71.53 29.18
N LEU A 235 -12.46 -71.13 29.02
CA LEU A 235 -13.61 -72.03 29.13
C LEU A 235 -13.59 -73.13 28.06
N GLN A 236 -13.25 -72.79 26.81
CA GLN A 236 -13.12 -73.78 25.73
C GLN A 236 -12.01 -74.79 26.04
N LYS A 237 -10.81 -74.32 26.40
CA LYS A 237 -9.67 -75.17 26.76
C LYS A 237 -10.01 -76.11 27.93
N GLN A 238 -10.80 -75.65 28.89
CA GLN A 238 -11.29 -76.48 29.99
C GLN A 238 -12.24 -77.59 29.51
N ARG A 239 -13.21 -77.26 28.63
CA ARG A 239 -14.13 -78.24 28.03
C ARG A 239 -13.36 -79.32 27.24
N GLU A 240 -12.45 -78.90 26.35
CA GLU A 240 -11.60 -79.83 25.58
C GLU A 240 -10.77 -80.78 26.47
N VAL A 241 -10.26 -80.28 27.61
CA VAL A 241 -9.49 -81.09 28.57
C VAL A 241 -10.38 -82.01 29.40
N ALA A 242 -11.63 -81.62 29.67
CA ALA A 242 -12.62 -82.48 30.33
C ALA A 242 -13.07 -83.63 29.42
N ASP A 243 -13.29 -83.38 28.13
CA ASP A 243 -13.70 -84.41 27.19
C ASP A 243 -12.57 -85.41 26.90
N LYS A 244 -11.32 -84.94 26.69
CA LYS A 244 -10.14 -85.82 26.56
C LYS A 244 -9.90 -86.72 27.79
N ARG A 245 -10.41 -86.37 28.98
CA ARG A 245 -10.30 -87.22 30.18
C ARG A 245 -11.28 -88.39 30.18
N LYS A 246 -12.48 -88.22 29.63
CA LYS A 246 -13.48 -89.30 29.48
C LYS A 246 -12.92 -90.44 28.61
N GLU A 247 -11.98 -90.12 27.73
CA GLU A 247 -11.35 -91.04 26.77
C GLU A 247 -10.02 -91.66 27.25
N THR A 248 -9.34 -91.07 28.25
CA THR A 248 -7.95 -91.43 28.63
C THR A 248 -7.82 -92.04 30.05
N GLN A 249 -8.83 -92.74 30.56
CA GLN A 249 -8.84 -93.24 31.96
C GLN A 249 -7.79 -94.34 32.28
N ASN A 250 -7.05 -94.85 31.29
CA ASN A 250 -6.21 -96.05 31.39
C ASN A 250 -4.68 -95.81 31.43
N ARG A 251 -4.19 -94.64 31.88
CA ARG A 251 -2.74 -94.41 32.10
C ARG A 251 -2.38 -94.45 33.58
N GLY A 252 -1.30 -95.20 33.89
CA GLY A 252 -0.88 -95.55 35.25
C GLY A 252 -0.32 -94.40 36.09
N MET A 253 0.27 -94.77 37.24
CA MET A 253 0.65 -93.86 38.33
C MET A 253 1.75 -92.84 37.95
N GLU A 254 2.57 -93.17 36.96
CA GLU A 254 3.67 -92.35 36.46
C GLU A 254 3.14 -91.18 35.60
N GLY A 255 3.48 -89.95 35.98
CA GLY A 255 2.94 -88.72 35.36
C GLY A 255 1.78 -88.06 36.13
N THR A 256 1.33 -88.62 37.25
CA THR A 256 0.28 -88.03 38.12
C THR A 256 0.55 -86.57 38.47
N ALA A 257 1.79 -86.22 38.83
CA ALA A 257 2.18 -84.84 39.14
C ALA A 257 1.97 -83.87 37.97
N THR A 258 2.30 -84.29 36.74
CA THR A 258 2.13 -83.50 35.51
C THR A 258 0.65 -83.34 35.16
N ARG A 259 -0.15 -84.40 35.34
CA ARG A 259 -1.63 -84.37 35.17
C ARG A 259 -2.27 -83.36 36.12
N VAL A 260 -1.95 -83.44 37.41
CA VAL A 260 -2.46 -82.53 38.44
C VAL A 260 -2.04 -81.09 38.16
N LYS A 261 -0.76 -80.86 37.82
CA LYS A 261 -0.25 -79.54 37.43
C LYS A 261 -1.01 -78.96 36.23
N SER A 262 -1.17 -79.73 35.16
CA SER A 262 -1.86 -79.26 33.94
C SER A 262 -3.34 -78.99 34.17
N TRP A 263 -4.02 -79.83 34.97
CA TRP A 263 -5.40 -79.56 35.38
C TRP A 263 -5.52 -78.28 36.19
N LEU A 264 -4.75 -78.18 37.27
CA LEU A 264 -4.87 -77.11 38.24
C LEU A 264 -4.48 -75.76 37.63
N GLY A 265 -3.47 -75.73 36.74
CA GLY A 265 -3.14 -74.54 35.96
C GLY A 265 -4.29 -74.09 35.05
N ASN A 266 -4.99 -75.00 34.37
CA ASN A 266 -6.15 -74.64 33.56
C ASN A 266 -7.35 -74.17 34.42
N GLU A 267 -7.54 -74.72 35.63
CA GLU A 267 -8.61 -74.26 36.53
C GLU A 267 -8.31 -72.88 37.13
N ILE A 268 -7.03 -72.62 37.46
CA ILE A 268 -6.56 -71.29 37.87
C ILE A 268 -6.77 -70.27 36.74
N GLU A 269 -6.42 -70.62 35.50
CA GLU A 269 -6.62 -69.75 34.33
C GLU A 269 -8.10 -69.36 34.14
N VAL A 270 -9.03 -70.31 34.32
CA VAL A 270 -10.48 -70.03 34.27
C VAL A 270 -10.90 -69.12 35.43
N MET A 271 -10.40 -69.34 36.66
CA MET A 271 -10.70 -68.46 37.81
C MET A 271 -10.20 -67.04 37.57
N VAL A 272 -8.95 -66.87 37.13
CA VAL A 272 -8.36 -65.56 36.83
C VAL A 272 -9.12 -64.88 35.70
N SER A 273 -9.43 -65.59 34.61
CA SER A 273 -10.20 -65.03 33.48
C SER A 273 -11.62 -64.63 33.87
N THR A 274 -12.26 -65.37 34.78
CA THR A 274 -13.60 -65.04 35.30
C THR A 274 -13.56 -63.76 36.14
N GLU A 275 -12.57 -63.63 37.02
CA GLU A 275 -12.41 -62.43 37.85
C GLU A 275 -11.94 -61.21 37.04
N GLU A 276 -11.14 -61.41 35.98
CA GLU A 276 -10.85 -60.37 34.99
C GLU A 276 -12.10 -59.87 34.26
N ALA A 277 -12.95 -60.80 33.80
CA ALA A 277 -14.21 -60.46 33.15
C ALA A 277 -15.18 -59.72 34.09
N LYS A 278 -15.26 -60.08 35.37
CA LYS A 278 -16.06 -59.34 36.36
C LYS A 278 -15.56 -57.92 36.58
N ARG A 279 -14.25 -57.72 36.68
CA ARG A 279 -13.66 -56.38 36.81
C ARG A 279 -14.01 -55.52 35.61
N HIS A 280 -13.81 -56.04 34.39
CA HIS A 280 -14.14 -55.33 33.16
C HIS A 280 -15.65 -55.10 32.98
N LEU A 281 -16.51 -55.97 33.52
CA LEU A 281 -17.94 -55.71 33.60
C LEU A 281 -18.24 -54.50 34.51
N ASN A 282 -17.58 -54.39 35.66
CA ASN A 282 -17.72 -53.22 36.54
C ASN A 282 -17.20 -51.94 35.86
N ASP A 283 -16.06 -52.01 35.15
CA ASP A 283 -15.53 -50.88 34.37
C ASP A 283 -16.56 -50.40 33.32
N LEU A 284 -17.18 -51.32 32.58
CA LEU A 284 -18.23 -51.02 31.58
C LEU A 284 -19.51 -50.47 32.23
N LEU A 285 -19.87 -50.92 33.44
CA LEU A 285 -21.05 -50.41 34.18
C LEU A 285 -20.83 -48.98 34.69
N GLU A 286 -19.63 -48.64 35.15
CA GLU A 286 -19.29 -47.26 35.53
C GLU A 286 -19.22 -46.35 34.29
N ASP A 287 -18.65 -46.82 33.18
CA ASP A 287 -18.71 -46.14 31.87
C ASP A 287 -20.16 -45.84 31.45
N ARG A 288 -21.04 -46.84 31.51
CA ARG A 288 -22.48 -46.68 31.21
C ARG A 288 -23.14 -45.64 32.13
N LYS A 289 -22.76 -45.60 33.41
CA LYS A 289 -23.27 -44.63 34.40
C LYS A 289 -22.78 -43.20 34.11
N ILE A 290 -21.54 -43.04 33.64
CA ILE A 290 -21.03 -41.75 33.17
C ILE A 290 -21.77 -41.30 31.91
N LEU A 291 -21.88 -42.16 30.89
CA LEU A 291 -22.62 -41.85 29.65
C LEU A 291 -24.09 -41.49 29.92
N ALA A 292 -24.77 -42.20 30.83
CA ALA A 292 -26.14 -41.90 31.22
C ALA A 292 -26.28 -40.53 31.92
N LYS A 293 -25.27 -40.12 32.71
CA LYS A 293 -25.22 -38.79 33.33
C LYS A 293 -24.98 -37.70 32.28
N ASP A 294 -24.04 -37.90 31.37
CA ASP A 294 -23.72 -36.93 30.31
C ASP A 294 -24.90 -36.75 29.34
N LEU A 295 -25.61 -37.84 29.02
CA LEU A 295 -26.86 -37.81 28.26
C LEU A 295 -27.99 -37.07 28.99
N ALA A 296 -28.16 -37.29 30.29
CA ALA A 296 -29.14 -36.56 31.09
C ALA A 296 -28.82 -35.06 31.13
N GLU A 297 -27.56 -34.69 31.36
CA GLU A 297 -27.13 -33.29 31.35
C GLU A 297 -27.30 -32.61 29.99
N LEU A 298 -27.10 -33.31 28.87
CA LEU A 298 -27.29 -32.75 27.54
C LEU A 298 -28.77 -32.64 27.16
N LYS A 299 -29.60 -33.59 27.57
CA LYS A 299 -31.06 -33.51 27.40
C LYS A 299 -31.66 -32.40 28.28
N GLU A 300 -31.18 -32.22 29.51
CA GLU A 300 -31.54 -31.09 30.35
C GLU A 300 -31.12 -29.75 29.72
N LYS A 301 -29.92 -29.66 29.12
CA LYS A 301 -29.47 -28.46 28.35
C LYS A 301 -30.30 -28.22 27.07
N GLN A 302 -30.87 -29.26 26.46
CA GLN A 302 -31.79 -29.16 25.34
C GLN A 302 -33.19 -28.70 25.78
N GLU A 303 -33.72 -29.25 26.88
CA GLU A 303 -35.06 -28.97 27.41
C GLU A 303 -35.17 -27.62 28.14
N SER A 304 -34.12 -27.21 28.84
CA SER A 304 -34.06 -25.93 29.57
C SER A 304 -34.05 -24.70 28.66
N GLY A 305 -33.71 -24.86 27.38
CA GLY A 305 -33.80 -23.80 26.39
C GLY A 305 -33.02 -22.54 26.76
N GLU A 306 -31.87 -22.68 27.46
CA GLU A 306 -31.03 -21.57 27.92
C GLU A 306 -30.44 -20.77 26.74
N ASN A 307 -31.28 -19.89 26.22
CA ASN A 307 -30.88 -18.68 25.52
C ASN A 307 -29.97 -17.89 26.46
N LEU A 308 -28.66 -18.04 26.26
CA LEU A 308 -27.65 -17.17 26.83
C LEU A 308 -28.10 -15.71 26.73
N PRO A 309 -28.00 -14.89 27.79
CA PRO A 309 -28.51 -13.53 27.78
C PRO A 309 -27.97 -12.76 26.57
N PRO A 310 -28.80 -11.95 25.87
CA PRO A 310 -28.39 -11.25 24.65
C PRO A 310 -27.35 -10.16 24.94
N LYS A 311 -26.09 -10.57 25.13
CA LYS A 311 -24.93 -9.70 25.34
C LYS A 311 -24.57 -9.01 24.04
N LEU A 312 -25.28 -7.91 23.78
CA LEU A 312 -24.88 -6.77 22.95
C LEU A 312 -24.09 -7.16 21.68
N ARG A 313 -24.73 -7.89 20.76
CA ARG A 313 -24.15 -8.06 19.43
C ARG A 313 -24.11 -6.71 18.70
N ARG A 314 -22.89 -6.31 18.36
CA ARG A 314 -22.55 -5.07 17.65
C ARG A 314 -23.40 -4.94 16.38
N ARG A 315 -24.13 -3.83 16.27
CA ARG A 315 -25.06 -3.51 15.17
C ARG A 315 -24.32 -3.37 13.84
N THR A 316 -24.21 -4.45 13.08
CA THR A 316 -23.92 -4.41 11.63
C THR A 316 -25.20 -4.71 10.88
N PHE A 317 -25.73 -3.70 10.20
CA PHE A 317 -26.84 -3.87 9.26
C PHE A 317 -26.45 -4.88 8.18
N SER A 318 -27.22 -5.95 8.04
CA SER A 318 -27.39 -6.65 6.77
C SER A 318 -28.84 -7.16 6.69
N LEU A 319 -29.49 -6.86 5.58
CA LEU A 319 -30.93 -7.02 5.37
C LEU A 319 -31.24 -8.41 4.82
N ALA A 320 -31.47 -9.39 5.69
CA ALA A 320 -32.26 -10.60 5.42
C ALA A 320 -32.46 -11.40 6.73
N GLN A 321 -33.64 -11.30 7.36
CA GLN A 321 -34.04 -12.25 8.39
C GLN A 321 -34.50 -13.56 7.71
N LEU A 322 -33.62 -14.55 7.70
CA LEU A 322 -34.01 -15.97 7.63
C LEU A 322 -33.86 -16.58 9.02
N PRO A 323 -34.85 -17.33 9.53
CA PRO A 323 -34.84 -17.85 10.90
C PRO A 323 -33.97 -19.12 11.04
N GLY A 324 -32.69 -19.04 10.67
CA GLY A 324 -31.76 -20.18 10.65
C GLY A 324 -30.74 -20.25 11.78
N GLN A 325 -30.45 -19.15 12.48
CA GLN A 325 -29.30 -19.07 13.41
C GLN A 325 -29.53 -19.66 14.82
N VAL A 326 -30.70 -20.22 15.10
CA VAL A 326 -30.97 -21.03 16.32
C VAL A 326 -30.77 -22.53 16.02
N SER A 327 -31.01 -22.95 14.77
CA SER A 327 -30.90 -24.34 14.31
C SER A 327 -29.49 -24.90 14.55
N ASP A 328 -28.44 -24.22 14.09
CA ASP A 328 -27.04 -24.71 14.17
C ASP A 328 -26.60 -25.12 15.59
N SER A 329 -27.14 -24.49 16.64
CA SER A 329 -26.85 -24.84 18.04
C SER A 329 -27.68 -26.03 18.55
N GLU A 330 -28.97 -26.08 18.24
CA GLU A 330 -29.83 -27.21 18.58
C GLU A 330 -29.38 -28.47 17.82
N ASP A 331 -29.10 -28.33 16.52
CA ASP A 331 -28.52 -29.33 15.62
C ASP A 331 -27.11 -29.80 16.00
N SER A 332 -26.42 -29.09 16.90
CA SER A 332 -25.16 -29.52 17.48
C SER A 332 -25.35 -30.28 18.79
N ILE A 333 -26.39 -29.97 19.57
CA ILE A 333 -26.69 -30.68 20.82
C ILE A 333 -27.36 -32.02 20.51
N THR A 334 -28.29 -32.07 19.55
CA THR A 334 -28.90 -33.31 19.06
C THR A 334 -27.86 -34.32 18.57
N LYS A 335 -26.92 -33.89 17.71
CA LYS A 335 -25.82 -34.76 17.23
C LYS A 335 -24.89 -35.26 18.34
N GLN A 336 -24.70 -34.48 19.41
CA GLN A 336 -23.95 -34.94 20.59
C GLN A 336 -24.72 -35.99 21.39
N ILE A 337 -26.05 -35.81 21.54
CA ILE A 337 -26.94 -36.78 22.16
C ILE A 337 -26.95 -38.08 21.35
N GLU A 338 -27.17 -38.03 20.03
CA GLU A 338 -27.12 -39.20 19.13
C GLU A 338 -25.77 -39.94 19.23
N SER A 339 -24.65 -39.20 19.25
CA SER A 339 -23.32 -39.80 19.39
C SER A 339 -23.13 -40.52 20.74
N LEU A 340 -23.66 -39.98 21.84
CA LEU A 340 -23.56 -40.62 23.16
C LEU A 340 -24.57 -41.78 23.31
N GLU A 341 -25.73 -41.70 22.64
CA GLU A 341 -26.69 -42.81 22.58
C GLU A 341 -26.10 -44.01 21.85
N THR A 342 -25.43 -43.82 20.70
CA THR A 342 -24.72 -44.91 20.01
C THR A 342 -23.55 -45.48 20.82
N GLU A 343 -22.82 -44.68 21.60
CA GLU A 343 -21.82 -45.21 22.54
C GLU A 343 -22.46 -46.00 23.69
N MET A 344 -23.59 -45.53 24.22
CA MET A 344 -24.35 -46.23 25.26
C MET A 344 -24.89 -47.58 24.75
N GLU A 345 -25.40 -47.65 23.52
CA GLU A 345 -25.81 -48.90 22.87
C GLU A 345 -24.63 -49.88 22.75
N LEU A 346 -23.46 -49.41 22.30
CA LEU A 346 -22.24 -50.22 22.23
C LEU A 346 -21.83 -50.76 23.61
N ARG A 347 -21.85 -49.92 24.66
CA ARG A 347 -21.54 -50.36 26.03
C ARG A 347 -22.57 -51.36 26.55
N ASN A 348 -23.86 -51.16 26.28
CA ASN A 348 -24.92 -52.12 26.65
C ASN A 348 -24.71 -53.48 25.96
N ALA A 349 -24.33 -53.50 24.67
CA ALA A 349 -24.02 -54.74 23.96
C ALA A 349 -22.78 -55.46 24.54
N GLN A 350 -21.72 -54.70 24.85
CA GLN A 350 -20.50 -55.23 25.50
C GLN A 350 -20.79 -55.81 26.90
N ILE A 351 -21.64 -55.13 27.68
CA ILE A 351 -22.11 -55.59 29.00
C ILE A 351 -22.87 -56.92 28.87
N ALA A 352 -23.86 -57.01 27.97
CA ALA A 352 -24.68 -58.21 27.82
C ALA A 352 -23.85 -59.43 27.36
N ASP A 353 -22.95 -59.24 26.40
CA ASP A 353 -22.05 -60.28 25.89
C ASP A 353 -21.08 -60.80 26.97
N LEU A 354 -20.55 -59.91 27.81
CA LEU A 354 -19.65 -60.26 28.92
C LEU A 354 -20.42 -60.93 30.07
N GLN A 355 -21.63 -60.45 30.40
CA GLN A 355 -22.53 -61.07 31.38
C GLN A 355 -22.91 -62.50 30.99
N GLN A 356 -23.27 -62.75 29.72
CA GLN A 356 -23.59 -64.10 29.26
C GLN A 356 -22.42 -65.07 29.45
N LYS A 357 -21.19 -64.65 29.14
CA LYS A 357 -20.00 -65.51 29.32
C LYS A 357 -19.62 -65.72 30.78
N LEU A 358 -19.92 -64.76 31.65
CA LEU A 358 -19.79 -64.94 33.10
C LEU A 358 -20.80 -65.95 33.63
N LEU A 359 -22.06 -65.91 33.18
CA LEU A 359 -23.06 -66.94 33.51
C LEU A 359 -22.62 -68.35 33.07
N ASP A 360 -22.06 -68.48 31.86
CA ASP A 360 -21.44 -69.73 31.36
C ASP A 360 -20.22 -70.18 32.19
N ALA A 361 -19.53 -69.25 32.85
CA ALA A 361 -18.37 -69.51 33.70
C ALA A 361 -18.75 -69.88 35.14
N GLU A 362 -19.85 -69.34 35.68
CA GLU A 362 -20.17 -69.37 37.12
C GLU A 362 -21.25 -70.40 37.51
N SER A 363 -21.47 -71.44 36.72
CA SER A 363 -22.45 -72.49 37.04
C SER A 363 -22.28 -73.06 38.46
N GLU A 364 -23.39 -73.14 39.22
CA GLU A 364 -23.39 -73.30 40.69
C GLU A 364 -22.69 -74.58 41.22
N ASP A 365 -22.56 -75.62 40.39
CA ASP A 365 -21.89 -76.87 40.76
C ASP A 365 -20.37 -76.87 40.54
N ARG A 366 -19.84 -75.88 39.80
CA ARG A 366 -18.40 -75.77 39.50
C ARG A 366 -17.52 -75.75 40.76
N PRO A 367 -17.83 -75.03 41.86
CA PRO A 367 -17.01 -75.06 43.07
C PRO A 367 -16.96 -76.42 43.77
N LYS A 368 -18.03 -77.23 43.63
CA LYS A 368 -18.14 -78.57 44.24
C LYS A 368 -17.31 -79.56 43.44
N HIS A 369 -17.52 -79.60 42.12
CA HIS A 369 -16.78 -80.48 41.19
C HIS A 369 -15.25 -80.23 41.17
N ARG A 370 -14.78 -79.03 41.56
CA ARG A 370 -13.33 -78.76 41.69
C ARG A 370 -12.63 -79.70 42.67
N TRP A 371 -13.24 -79.96 43.83
CA TRP A 371 -12.59 -80.76 44.89
C TRP A 371 -12.70 -82.26 44.62
N GLU A 372 -13.76 -82.70 43.94
CA GLU A 372 -13.96 -84.10 43.49
C GLU A 372 -12.86 -84.59 42.53
N ASN A 373 -12.14 -83.68 41.86
CA ASN A 373 -11.04 -84.01 40.95
C ASN A 373 -9.71 -84.36 41.64
N ILE A 374 -9.59 -84.23 42.97
CA ILE A 374 -8.41 -84.62 43.75
C ILE A 374 -8.76 -85.87 44.57
N ALA A 375 -8.58 -87.05 43.99
CA ALA A 375 -9.02 -88.31 44.59
C ALA A 375 -8.04 -88.90 45.62
N THR A 376 -6.76 -88.51 45.58
CA THR A 376 -5.70 -89.11 46.41
C THR A 376 -4.83 -88.11 47.16
N ILE A 377 -4.27 -88.54 48.30
CA ILE A 377 -3.30 -87.76 49.09
C ILE A 377 -2.04 -87.42 48.27
N LEU A 378 -1.65 -88.28 47.32
CA LEU A 378 -0.53 -88.02 46.41
C LEU A 378 -0.85 -86.85 45.48
N GLU A 379 -2.04 -86.84 44.88
CA GLU A 379 -2.51 -85.74 44.03
C GLU A 379 -2.63 -84.43 44.82
N ALA A 380 -3.15 -84.48 46.04
CA ALA A 380 -3.20 -83.33 46.94
C ALA A 380 -1.81 -82.75 47.25
N LYS A 381 -0.82 -83.61 47.53
CA LYS A 381 0.59 -83.19 47.72
C LYS A 381 1.20 -82.58 46.46
N CYS A 382 0.91 -83.14 45.28
CA CYS A 382 1.32 -82.57 44.00
C CYS A 382 0.67 -81.21 43.73
N ALA A 383 -0.64 -81.07 44.00
CA ALA A 383 -1.39 -79.83 43.87
C ALA A 383 -0.84 -78.72 44.77
N LEU A 384 -0.64 -79.01 46.07
CA LEU A 384 -0.08 -78.05 47.03
C LEU A 384 1.34 -77.61 46.65
N LYS A 385 2.20 -78.56 46.25
CA LYS A 385 3.57 -78.22 45.78
C LYS A 385 3.54 -77.33 44.54
N TYR A 386 2.57 -77.54 43.64
CA TYR A 386 2.38 -76.69 42.47
C TYR A 386 1.87 -75.29 42.84
N LEU A 387 0.82 -75.20 43.66
CA LEU A 387 0.23 -73.93 44.13
C LEU A 387 1.23 -73.05 44.87
N ILE A 388 2.08 -73.61 45.74
CA ILE A 388 3.12 -72.85 46.43
C ILE A 388 4.15 -72.30 45.41
N GLY A 389 4.51 -73.09 44.39
CA GLY A 389 5.41 -72.65 43.32
C GLY A 389 4.83 -71.49 42.50
N GLU A 390 3.57 -71.61 42.06
CA GLU A 390 2.90 -70.55 41.29
C GLU A 390 2.63 -69.30 42.14
N LEU A 391 2.26 -69.45 43.41
CA LEU A 391 2.04 -68.32 44.31
C LEU A 391 3.33 -67.52 44.55
N VAL A 392 4.46 -68.20 44.75
CA VAL A 392 5.78 -67.55 44.88
C VAL A 392 6.19 -66.90 43.57
N SER A 393 6.02 -67.59 42.43
CA SER A 393 6.30 -67.06 41.08
C SER A 393 5.50 -65.78 40.81
N SER A 394 4.18 -65.84 41.01
CA SER A 394 3.25 -64.72 40.85
C SER A 394 3.63 -63.55 41.77
N LYS A 395 3.92 -63.78 43.05
CA LYS A 395 4.31 -62.72 43.99
C LYS A 395 5.63 -62.04 43.60
N ILE A 396 6.59 -62.78 43.05
CA ILE A 396 7.83 -62.21 42.50
C ILE A 396 7.54 -61.35 41.27
N GLN A 397 6.67 -61.83 40.36
CA GLN A 397 6.26 -61.05 39.17
C GLN A 397 5.53 -59.76 39.55
N VAL A 398 4.58 -59.82 40.50
CA VAL A 398 3.88 -58.64 41.04
C VAL A 398 4.88 -57.65 41.64
N SER A 399 5.79 -58.09 42.52
CA SER A 399 6.81 -57.21 43.11
C SER A 399 7.72 -56.56 42.05
N LYS A 400 8.07 -57.29 40.98
CA LYS A 400 8.82 -56.75 39.85
C LYS A 400 8.02 -55.67 39.09
N LEU A 401 6.75 -55.92 38.80
CA LEU A 401 5.86 -54.97 38.12
C LEU A 401 5.60 -53.72 38.98
N GLU A 402 5.40 -53.87 40.29
CA GLU A 402 5.29 -52.76 41.23
C GLU A 402 6.55 -51.88 41.25
N SER A 403 7.73 -52.50 41.18
CA SER A 403 9.01 -51.76 41.12
C SER A 403 9.13 -50.96 39.82
N ILE A 404 8.80 -51.58 38.68
CA ILE A 404 8.79 -50.91 37.36
C ILE A 404 7.76 -49.78 37.34
N LEU A 405 6.56 -49.99 37.89
CA LEU A 405 5.51 -48.97 37.98
C LEU A 405 5.96 -47.78 38.85
N LYS A 406 6.58 -48.04 40.01
CA LYS A 406 7.16 -46.99 40.86
C LYS A 406 8.24 -46.19 40.14
N GLN A 407 9.13 -46.86 39.41
CA GLN A 407 10.17 -46.20 38.60
C GLN A 407 9.56 -45.34 37.47
N SER A 408 8.55 -45.87 36.77
CA SER A 408 7.87 -45.14 35.70
C SER A 408 7.08 -43.94 36.22
N ASN A 409 6.47 -44.06 37.41
CA ASN A 409 5.76 -42.96 38.05
C ASN A 409 6.72 -41.85 38.51
N ALA A 410 7.88 -42.22 39.07
CA ALA A 410 8.93 -41.25 39.41
C ALA A 410 9.43 -40.50 38.16
N SER A 411 9.76 -41.22 37.09
CA SER A 411 10.16 -40.61 35.82
C SER A 411 9.07 -39.70 35.21
N CYS A 412 7.79 -40.06 35.37
CA CYS A 412 6.69 -39.19 34.95
C CYS A 412 6.59 -37.91 35.80
N ALA A 413 6.79 -38.01 37.12
CA ALA A 413 6.83 -36.86 38.01
C ALA A 413 8.00 -35.91 37.70
N ASP A 414 9.19 -36.46 37.43
CA ASP A 414 10.36 -35.68 37.00
C ASP A 414 10.10 -34.95 35.67
N MET A 415 9.46 -35.61 34.70
CA MET A 415 9.08 -34.99 33.43
C MET A 415 7.98 -33.93 33.60
N GLN A 416 7.02 -34.13 34.51
CA GLN A 416 6.03 -33.11 34.86
C GLN A 416 6.68 -31.89 35.52
N LYS A 417 7.71 -32.09 36.36
CA LYS A 417 8.50 -31.01 36.96
C LYS A 417 9.24 -30.20 35.91
N MET A 418 9.94 -30.85 34.97
CA MET A 418 10.59 -30.13 33.85
C MET A 418 9.57 -29.37 32.99
N LEU A 419 8.41 -29.96 32.69
CA LEU A 419 7.34 -29.25 31.94
C LEU A 419 6.74 -28.06 32.72
N PHE A 420 6.84 -28.03 34.04
CA PHE A 420 6.45 -26.89 34.86
C PHE A 420 7.55 -25.81 34.86
N GLU A 421 8.82 -26.21 34.99
CA GLU A 421 9.99 -25.32 34.89
C GLU A 421 10.05 -24.61 33.52
N GLU A 422 9.88 -25.34 32.42
CA GLU A 422 9.79 -24.77 31.07
C GLU A 422 8.62 -23.79 30.92
N ARG A 423 7.43 -24.09 31.48
CA ARG A 423 6.28 -23.16 31.45
C ARG A 423 6.54 -21.87 32.21
N ASN A 424 7.23 -21.96 33.35
CA ASN A 424 7.63 -20.77 34.10
C ASN A 424 8.64 -19.95 33.30
N HIS A 425 9.61 -20.59 32.66
CA HIS A 425 10.58 -19.91 31.79
C HIS A 425 9.91 -19.22 30.58
N PHE A 426 8.90 -19.85 29.96
CA PHE A 426 8.08 -19.20 28.93
C PHE A 426 7.32 -17.99 29.47
N ALA A 427 6.78 -18.05 30.68
CA ALA A 427 6.08 -16.93 31.31
C ALA A 427 7.05 -15.78 31.67
N GLU A 428 8.25 -16.08 32.15
CA GLU A 428 9.34 -15.11 32.38
C GLU A 428 9.66 -14.37 31.08
N ILE A 429 9.98 -15.10 30.00
CA ILE A 429 10.24 -14.52 28.67
C ILE A 429 9.05 -13.68 28.16
N GLU A 430 7.81 -14.14 28.38
CA GLU A 430 6.62 -13.36 27.99
C GLU A 430 6.56 -12.02 28.75
N THR A 431 6.84 -12.02 30.07
CA THR A 431 6.88 -10.78 30.86
C THR A 431 8.03 -9.85 30.46
N GLU A 432 9.21 -10.39 30.14
CA GLU A 432 10.34 -9.61 29.62
C GLU A 432 10.00 -8.95 28.28
N LEU A 433 9.38 -9.69 27.36
CA LEU A 433 8.95 -9.16 26.05
C LEU A 433 7.85 -8.10 26.20
N GLN A 434 6.91 -8.27 27.14
CA GLN A 434 5.90 -7.25 27.44
C GLN A 434 6.53 -5.98 28.03
N ALA A 435 7.51 -6.11 28.93
CA ALA A 435 8.25 -4.98 29.49
C ALA A 435 9.07 -4.23 28.43
N GLU A 436 9.71 -4.94 27.50
CA GLU A 436 10.45 -4.32 26.40
C GLU A 436 9.52 -3.60 25.41
N LEU A 437 8.34 -4.17 25.10
CA LEU A 437 7.32 -3.48 24.29
C LEU A 437 6.86 -2.18 24.95
N PHE A 438 6.57 -2.21 26.26
CA PHE A 438 6.21 -1.01 27.02
C PHE A 438 7.34 0.03 27.02
N ARG A 439 8.60 -0.38 27.21
CA ARG A 439 9.78 0.49 27.17
C ARG A 439 9.95 1.17 25.80
N VAL A 440 9.76 0.43 24.70
CA VAL A 440 9.82 0.96 23.34
C VAL A 440 8.66 1.93 23.07
N GLU A 441 7.46 1.63 23.56
CA GLU A 441 6.30 2.52 23.45
C GLU A 441 6.52 3.82 24.23
N GLN A 442 7.00 3.75 25.48
CA GLN A 442 7.33 4.93 26.28
C GLN A 442 8.37 5.81 25.57
N GLN A 443 9.48 5.23 25.07
CA GLN A 443 10.49 5.97 24.31
C GLN A 443 9.93 6.58 23.02
N HIS A 444 8.90 5.99 22.42
CA HIS A 444 8.21 6.59 21.26
C HIS A 444 7.36 7.78 21.70
N GLN A 445 6.57 7.66 22.77
CA GLN A 445 5.77 8.74 23.33
C GLN A 445 6.65 9.94 23.75
N GLU A 446 7.76 9.70 24.45
CA GLU A 446 8.75 10.73 24.81
C GLU A 446 9.31 11.47 23.59
N LYS A 447 9.67 10.75 22.52
CA LYS A 447 10.13 11.36 21.25
C LYS A 447 9.03 12.19 20.57
N VAL A 448 7.78 11.74 20.62
CA VAL A 448 6.63 12.51 20.09
C VAL A 448 6.42 13.79 20.91
N LEU A 449 6.46 13.72 22.25
CA LEU A 449 6.36 14.89 23.12
C LEU A 449 7.50 15.88 22.88
N TYR A 450 8.74 15.41 22.72
CA TYR A 450 9.89 16.24 22.37
C TYR A 450 9.67 16.99 21.03
N LEU A 451 9.23 16.28 19.98
CA LEU A 451 8.97 16.88 18.67
C LEU A 451 7.80 17.87 18.69
N LEU A 452 6.76 17.60 19.48
CA LEU A 452 5.64 18.54 19.69
C LEU A 452 6.09 19.81 20.42
N SER A 453 6.92 19.66 21.47
CA SER A 453 7.53 20.80 22.18
C SER A 453 8.40 21.64 21.23
N GLN A 454 9.23 21.00 20.41
CA GLN A 454 10.08 21.68 19.44
C GLN A 454 9.27 22.43 18.36
N LEU A 455 8.16 21.84 17.88
CA LEU A 455 7.22 22.51 16.98
C LEU A 455 6.54 23.72 17.64
N GLN A 456 6.15 23.61 18.91
CA GLN A 456 5.56 24.71 19.65
C GLN A 456 6.58 25.84 19.85
N GLN A 457 7.84 25.52 20.19
CA GLN A 457 8.93 26.50 20.27
C GLN A 457 9.17 27.21 18.93
N SER A 458 9.18 26.48 17.80
CA SER A 458 9.35 27.11 16.49
C SER A 458 8.20 28.05 16.14
N GLN A 459 6.94 27.68 16.45
CA GLN A 459 5.78 28.58 16.24
C GLN A 459 5.85 29.84 17.11
N MET A 460 6.36 29.74 18.34
CA MET A 460 6.53 30.90 19.21
C MET A 460 7.64 31.84 18.71
N ALA A 461 8.75 31.28 18.20
CA ALA A 461 9.82 32.06 17.57
C ALA A 461 9.35 32.73 16.25
N GLU A 462 8.57 32.02 15.44
CA GLU A 462 8.00 32.53 14.18
C GLU A 462 7.04 33.70 14.44
N LYS A 463 6.16 33.59 15.45
CA LYS A 463 5.29 34.70 15.90
C LYS A 463 6.06 35.90 16.44
N GLN A 464 7.13 35.70 17.23
CA GLN A 464 7.97 36.81 17.69
C GLN A 464 8.66 37.52 16.52
N LEU A 465 9.05 36.78 15.49
CA LEU A 465 9.63 37.34 14.28
C LEU A 465 8.59 38.14 13.47
N GLU A 466 7.35 37.63 13.31
CA GLU A 466 6.25 38.36 12.66
C GLU A 466 5.96 39.70 13.37
N VAL A 467 5.91 39.71 14.71
CA VAL A 467 5.69 40.95 15.49
C VAL A 467 6.83 41.95 15.26
N SER A 468 8.09 41.52 15.36
CA SER A 468 9.25 42.40 15.17
C SER A 468 9.38 42.94 13.73
N VAL A 469 8.94 42.17 12.74
CA VAL A 469 8.87 42.62 11.34
C VAL A 469 7.74 43.65 11.17
N GLY A 470 6.56 43.42 11.74
CA GLY A 470 5.44 44.36 11.69
C GLY A 470 5.74 45.71 12.37
N GLU A 471 6.44 45.71 13.50
CA GLU A 471 6.89 46.95 14.16
C GLU A 471 7.86 47.75 13.27
N LYS A 472 8.82 47.09 12.63
CA LYS A 472 9.74 47.74 11.69
C LYS A 472 9.04 48.26 10.44
N GLU A 473 8.02 47.55 9.95
CA GLU A 473 7.21 47.98 8.82
C GLU A 473 6.41 49.26 9.15
N GLN A 474 5.80 49.34 10.34
CA GLN A 474 5.14 50.57 10.81
C GLN A 474 6.13 51.73 10.98
N GLN A 475 7.33 51.47 11.47
CA GLN A 475 8.37 52.50 11.63
C GLN A 475 8.86 53.02 10.25
N LEU A 476 9.02 52.14 9.26
CA LEU A 476 9.33 52.50 7.88
C LEU A 476 8.20 53.30 7.21
N GLN A 477 6.93 52.88 7.38
CA GLN A 477 5.77 53.61 6.87
C GLN A 477 5.67 55.02 7.48
N SER A 478 5.93 55.16 8.79
CA SER A 478 5.95 56.46 9.47
C SER A 478 7.06 57.37 8.95
N THR A 479 8.24 56.80 8.66
CA THR A 479 9.38 57.52 8.09
C THR A 479 9.11 57.97 6.65
N LEU A 480 8.55 57.09 5.81
CA LEU A 480 8.12 57.41 4.44
C LEU A 480 7.10 58.56 4.42
N LYS A 481 6.10 58.51 5.30
CA LYS A 481 5.08 59.56 5.38
C LYS A 481 5.69 60.93 5.75
N CYS A 482 6.66 60.96 6.67
CA CYS A 482 7.39 62.18 7.00
C CYS A 482 8.20 62.72 5.79
N GLN A 483 8.83 61.83 5.02
CA GLN A 483 9.55 62.19 3.80
C GLN A 483 8.61 62.69 2.69
N GLU A 484 7.41 62.13 2.56
CA GLU A 484 6.37 62.63 1.65
C GLU A 484 5.92 64.04 2.03
N GLU A 485 5.70 64.31 3.32
CA GLU A 485 5.36 65.65 3.82
C GLU A 485 6.49 66.68 3.61
N GLU A 486 7.77 66.30 3.75
CA GLU A 486 8.90 67.16 3.40
C GLU A 486 9.03 67.39 1.89
N LEU A 487 8.81 66.36 1.08
CA LEU A 487 8.80 66.47 -0.39
C LEU A 487 7.67 67.39 -0.87
N GLU A 488 6.51 67.39 -0.23
CA GLU A 488 5.41 68.30 -0.58
C GLU A 488 5.74 69.76 -0.20
N LYS A 489 6.31 70.01 1.00
CA LYS A 489 6.85 71.34 1.37
C LYS A 489 7.89 71.83 0.36
N MET A 490 8.79 70.95 -0.10
CA MET A 490 9.78 71.28 -1.13
C MET A 490 9.14 71.59 -2.50
N ARG A 491 8.02 70.95 -2.87
CA ARG A 491 7.25 71.30 -4.07
C ARG A 491 6.59 72.67 -3.93
N GLU A 492 6.00 72.99 -2.77
CA GLU A 492 5.43 74.31 -2.48
C GLU A 492 6.49 75.41 -2.58
N VAL A 493 7.65 75.24 -1.95
CA VAL A 493 8.78 76.19 -2.03
C VAL A 493 9.30 76.33 -3.46
N CYS A 494 9.33 75.24 -4.25
CA CYS A 494 9.70 75.29 -5.66
C CYS A 494 8.65 76.04 -6.53
N ALA A 495 7.36 75.90 -6.20
CA ALA A 495 6.29 76.65 -6.84
C ALA A 495 6.34 78.15 -6.49
N GLN A 496 6.60 78.50 -5.22
CA GLN A 496 6.80 79.88 -4.76
C GLN A 496 8.03 80.52 -5.42
N ASN A 497 9.16 79.82 -5.50
CA ASN A 497 10.35 80.32 -6.22
C ASN A 497 10.10 80.54 -7.71
N LYS A 498 9.33 79.65 -8.38
CA LYS A 498 8.91 79.88 -9.77
C LYS A 498 7.99 81.10 -9.92
N GLN A 499 7.17 81.42 -8.93
CA GLN A 499 6.35 82.62 -8.92
C GLN A 499 7.22 83.88 -8.75
N LEU A 500 8.13 83.89 -7.77
CA LEU A 500 9.07 84.99 -7.52
C LEU A 500 10.03 85.23 -8.70
N LEU A 501 10.41 84.18 -9.44
CA LEU A 501 11.20 84.33 -10.67
C LEU A 501 10.44 85.08 -11.77
N ARG A 502 9.16 84.77 -11.99
CA ARG A 502 8.31 85.51 -12.95
C ARG A 502 8.15 86.97 -12.54
N GLU A 503 7.97 87.24 -11.25
CA GLU A 503 7.88 88.60 -10.71
C GLU A 503 9.20 89.38 -10.90
N ASN A 504 10.34 88.73 -10.70
CA ASN A 504 11.66 89.33 -10.98
C ASN A 504 11.93 89.55 -12.48
N GLU A 505 11.43 88.69 -13.37
CA GLU A 505 11.53 88.88 -14.82
C GLU A 505 10.70 90.09 -15.30
N ILE A 506 9.55 90.36 -14.68
CA ILE A 506 8.72 91.54 -14.98
C ILE A 506 9.43 92.86 -14.59
N ILE A 507 10.33 92.83 -13.61
CA ILE A 507 10.98 94.02 -13.03
C ILE A 507 12.24 94.49 -13.81
N LYS A 508 12.76 93.74 -14.81
CA LYS A 508 14.09 94.02 -15.41
C LYS A 508 14.16 94.16 -16.95
N GLN A 509 13.92 95.38 -17.45
CA GLN A 509 14.53 95.98 -18.66
C GLN A 509 14.53 97.52 -18.53
N PRO A 510 15.48 98.31 -19.11
CA PRO A 510 16.93 98.06 -19.26
C PRO A 510 17.88 99.28 -18.99
N ARG A 511 19.10 98.99 -18.48
CA ARG A 511 20.42 99.65 -18.78
C ARG A 511 20.74 101.09 -18.28
N PRO A 512 22.04 101.54 -18.31
CA PRO A 512 23.34 100.83 -18.22
C PRO A 512 24.46 101.51 -17.37
N SER A 513 25.50 100.75 -16.96
CA SER A 513 26.96 101.10 -16.95
C SER A 513 27.70 100.30 -15.84
N ARG A 514 28.54 99.31 -16.18
CA ARG A 514 30.02 99.38 -16.34
C ARG A 514 30.81 99.78 -15.07
N LEU A 515 31.45 98.78 -14.44
CA LEU A 515 32.91 98.66 -14.32
C LEU A 515 33.28 97.19 -14.04
N LYS A 516 34.54 96.80 -14.26
CA LYS A 516 35.06 95.42 -14.08
C LYS A 516 36.15 95.43 -13.02
N GLU A 517 36.24 94.38 -12.21
CA GLU A 517 37.51 93.81 -11.77
C GLU A 517 37.36 92.30 -11.51
N LYS A 518 38.46 91.55 -11.47
CA LYS A 518 38.51 90.08 -11.33
C LYS A 518 39.25 89.68 -10.05
N PHE A 519 38.94 88.53 -9.47
CA PHE A 519 39.91 87.69 -8.77
C PHE A 519 39.53 86.19 -8.86
N LEU A 520 40.54 85.31 -8.83
CA LEU A 520 40.45 83.83 -8.69
C LEU A 520 40.29 83.48 -7.17
N GLU A 521 40.15 82.25 -6.65
CA GLU A 521 40.54 80.90 -7.14
C GLU A 521 39.85 79.73 -6.36
N GLN A 522 39.88 78.52 -6.94
CA GLN A 522 39.95 77.13 -6.40
C GLN A 522 39.45 76.74 -4.97
N SER A 523 38.59 75.71 -4.84
CA SER A 523 38.86 74.25 -4.56
C SER A 523 38.60 73.89 -3.07
N MET A 524 38.50 72.64 -2.58
CA MET A 524 38.73 71.28 -3.10
C MET A 524 37.90 70.25 -2.27
N ASP A 525 37.66 69.03 -2.78
CA ASP A 525 37.11 67.89 -2.02
C ASP A 525 38.16 67.25 -1.06
N ILE A 526 37.74 66.37 -0.12
CA ILE A 526 38.52 65.21 0.39
C ILE A 526 37.67 64.25 1.27
N GLU A 527 38.15 63.00 1.36
CA GLU A 527 37.45 61.76 1.73
C GLU A 527 37.59 61.31 3.21
N ASP A 528 37.00 60.14 3.49
CA ASP A 528 37.09 59.25 4.66
C ASP A 528 38.44 59.22 5.42
N LEU A 529 38.38 58.98 6.73
CA LEU A 529 39.42 58.20 7.42
C LEU A 529 38.94 57.47 8.69
N GLN A 530 39.34 56.21 8.76
CA GLN A 530 39.09 55.24 9.83
C GLN A 530 40.17 55.35 10.93
N TYR A 531 39.81 55.19 12.21
CA TYR A 531 40.80 55.02 13.28
C TYR A 531 40.30 54.09 14.41
N CYS A 532 41.15 53.12 14.77
CA CYS A 532 41.04 52.33 16.00
C CYS A 532 42.35 52.49 16.79
N SER A 533 42.29 52.57 18.12
CA SER A 533 43.32 52.02 19.00
C SER A 533 42.80 51.83 20.44
N GLU A 534 43.53 51.02 21.21
CA GLU A 534 43.12 50.34 22.45
C GLU A 534 43.73 50.98 23.74
N GLN A 535 43.71 50.19 24.84
CA GLN A 535 44.53 50.27 26.07
C GLN A 535 44.03 51.22 27.20
N SER A 536 44.20 50.91 28.51
CA SER A 536 44.83 49.75 29.17
C SER A 536 44.46 49.62 30.68
N VAL A 537 44.17 48.38 31.11
CA VAL A 537 44.65 47.65 32.33
C VAL A 537 44.67 48.34 33.72
N ASN A 538 44.05 47.72 34.73
CA ASN A 538 44.70 47.12 35.95
C ASN A 538 43.67 46.52 36.95
N GLY A 539 44.00 45.36 37.53
CA GLY A 539 43.35 44.76 38.72
C GLY A 539 44.07 45.19 40.02
N PRO A 540 44.09 44.40 41.12
CA PRO A 540 43.65 43.01 41.33
C PRO A 540 42.32 42.96 42.16
N GLU A 541 41.90 41.98 42.98
CA GLU A 541 42.53 40.78 43.60
C GLU A 541 41.46 39.71 43.98
N ASP A 542 41.90 38.57 44.52
CA ASP A 542 41.18 37.27 44.58
C ASP A 542 40.23 37.02 45.78
N THR A 543 39.28 36.09 45.59
CA THR A 543 38.94 35.09 46.62
C THR A 543 38.29 33.85 45.97
N ASP A 544 38.96 32.69 46.04
CA ASP A 544 38.42 31.41 45.57
C ASP A 544 37.34 30.83 46.51
N ILE A 545 36.36 30.11 45.95
CA ILE A 545 35.79 28.86 46.49
C ILE A 545 35.20 28.06 45.31
N ASP A 546 35.32 26.74 45.41
CA ASP A 546 35.24 25.73 44.35
C ASP A 546 33.82 25.13 44.13
N ASP A 547 33.74 24.29 43.09
CA ASP A 547 32.73 23.26 42.77
C ASP A 547 31.33 23.67 42.23
N GLY A 548 31.00 23.13 41.04
CA GLY A 548 29.61 22.80 40.70
C GLY A 548 29.10 23.19 39.30
N ASP A 549 29.91 23.07 38.24
CA ASP A 549 29.50 23.42 36.87
C ASP A 549 28.35 22.50 36.35
N ASP A 550 27.19 23.11 36.08
CA ASP A 550 26.06 22.49 35.39
C ASP A 550 25.70 23.36 34.17
N GLU A 551 25.43 22.68 33.05
CA GLU A 551 24.82 23.17 31.80
C GLU A 551 25.61 23.94 30.71
N GLU A 552 25.16 23.64 29.49
CA GLU A 552 25.17 24.43 28.26
C GLU A 552 26.49 24.94 27.62
N TRP A 553 26.95 24.23 26.57
CA TRP A 553 27.54 24.93 25.41
C TRP A 553 27.04 24.42 24.04
N LYS A 554 26.84 25.39 23.12
CA LYS A 554 26.14 25.24 21.84
C LYS A 554 27.13 24.95 20.68
N PRO A 555 26.72 24.22 19.63
CA PRO A 555 27.63 23.79 18.56
C PRO A 555 27.93 24.91 17.57
N THR A 556 29.22 25.20 17.34
CA THR A 556 29.67 26.03 16.21
C THR A 556 30.36 25.20 15.13
N LYS A 557 30.08 25.55 13.86
CA LYS A 557 30.53 24.84 12.66
C LYS A 557 32.02 25.02 12.43
N PHE A 558 32.76 23.96 12.08
CA PHE A 558 33.35 23.73 10.75
C PHE A 558 34.40 22.59 10.76
N LEU A 559 34.89 22.26 9.57
CA LEU A 559 35.99 21.32 9.25
C LEU A 559 35.69 19.82 9.32
N LYS A 560 35.57 19.25 8.12
CA LYS A 560 35.85 17.84 7.82
C LYS A 560 37.15 17.40 8.51
N MET A 561 37.06 16.52 9.51
CA MET A 561 38.17 15.65 9.89
C MET A 561 37.98 14.26 9.29
N CYS A 562 38.81 13.90 8.31
CA CYS A 562 38.98 12.52 7.87
C CYS A 562 39.75 11.74 8.93
N LYS A 563 39.07 10.89 9.70
CA LYS A 563 39.64 9.83 10.56
C LYS A 563 38.66 8.64 10.51
N LYS A 564 39.05 7.38 10.28
CA LYS A 564 40.37 6.77 10.04
C LYS A 564 40.30 5.89 8.78
N ASN A 565 41.45 5.53 8.21
CA ASN A 565 41.53 4.58 7.10
C ASN A 565 41.30 3.15 7.63
N ILE A 566 40.04 2.76 7.84
CA ILE A 566 39.67 1.38 8.17
C ILE A 566 39.63 0.62 6.86
N GLN A 567 40.60 -0.28 6.69
CA GLN A 567 40.79 -1.10 5.49
C GLN A 567 39.80 -2.28 5.44
N GLY A 568 38.50 -1.99 5.56
CA GLY A 568 37.47 -3.02 5.63
C GLY A 568 36.05 -2.48 5.71
N CYS A 569 35.06 -3.36 5.54
CA CYS A 569 33.65 -3.02 5.71
C CYS A 569 32.98 -3.87 6.81
N SER A 570 31.98 -3.29 7.48
CA SER A 570 31.18 -3.92 8.54
C SER A 570 29.79 -4.37 8.06
N CYS A 571 29.65 -4.65 6.76
CA CYS A 571 28.37 -5.01 6.16
C CYS A 571 27.95 -6.44 6.53
N LYS A 572 26.67 -6.68 6.85
CA LYS A 572 26.14 -8.03 7.17
C LYS A 572 25.99 -8.94 5.93
N GLY A 573 27.03 -9.06 5.11
CA GLY A 573 27.07 -9.85 3.87
C GLY A 573 26.57 -9.14 2.59
N TRP A 574 25.75 -8.10 2.72
CA TRP A 574 25.09 -7.41 1.58
C TRP A 574 25.99 -6.47 0.76
N CYS A 575 27.24 -6.85 0.50
CA CYS A 575 28.23 -6.02 -0.18
C CYS A 575 27.98 -5.81 -1.69
N GLY A 576 26.75 -5.98 -2.18
CA GLY A 576 26.40 -5.86 -3.60
C GLY A 576 26.26 -4.43 -4.15
N ASN A 577 26.18 -3.42 -3.27
CA ASN A 577 25.85 -2.04 -3.64
C ASN A 577 26.85 -1.01 -3.07
N ARG A 578 26.64 0.29 -3.34
CA ARG A 578 27.51 1.38 -2.86
C ARG A 578 27.38 1.72 -1.37
N GLN A 579 26.56 0.99 -0.59
CA GLN A 579 26.53 1.11 0.88
C GLN A 579 27.73 0.38 1.51
N CYS A 580 28.34 -0.57 0.80
CA CYS A 580 29.60 -1.19 1.21
C CYS A 580 30.79 -0.24 1.00
N GLY A 581 31.59 -0.04 2.06
CA GLY A 581 32.79 0.81 2.03
C GLY A 581 33.78 0.43 0.92
N CYS A 582 34.17 -0.85 0.86
CA CYS A 582 35.09 -1.38 -0.17
C CYS A 582 34.54 -1.14 -1.58
N ARG A 583 33.30 -1.57 -1.86
CA ARG A 583 32.66 -1.36 -3.17
C ARG A 583 32.48 0.12 -3.55
N ARG A 584 32.30 1.02 -2.58
CA ARG A 584 32.30 2.48 -2.79
C ARG A 584 33.69 3.00 -3.18
N GLN A 585 34.75 2.36 -2.68
CA GLN A 585 36.15 2.61 -3.04
C GLN A 585 36.65 1.80 -4.24
N LYS A 586 35.77 1.01 -4.89
CA LYS A 586 36.10 0.05 -5.97
C LYS A 586 37.08 -1.07 -5.57
N SER A 587 37.25 -1.34 -4.28
CA SER A 587 38.00 -2.48 -3.77
C SER A 587 37.09 -3.67 -3.46
N ASN A 588 37.65 -4.88 -3.54
CA ASN A 588 36.99 -6.09 -3.10
C ASN A 588 37.05 -6.20 -1.57
N CYS A 589 36.11 -6.97 -0.99
CA CYS A 589 36.10 -7.24 0.44
C CYS A 589 37.05 -8.40 0.74
N ASP A 590 38.12 -8.12 1.47
CA ASP A 590 39.13 -9.12 1.85
C ASP A 590 38.94 -9.62 3.30
N THR A 591 39.90 -10.38 3.84
CA THR A 591 39.97 -10.85 5.23
C THR A 591 39.80 -9.74 6.27
N ASP A 592 40.21 -8.52 5.93
CA ASP A 592 40.15 -7.35 6.80
C ASP A 592 38.73 -6.77 6.93
N CYS A 593 37.74 -7.33 6.21
CA CYS A 593 36.33 -6.95 6.31
C CYS A 593 35.59 -7.80 7.34
N SER A 594 34.86 -7.14 8.26
CA SER A 594 33.91 -7.78 9.19
C SER A 594 32.60 -8.25 8.53
N CYS A 595 32.60 -8.46 7.20
CA CYS A 595 31.44 -8.95 6.48
C CYS A 595 31.48 -10.48 6.35
N ASP A 596 30.34 -11.13 6.57
CA ASP A 596 30.21 -12.60 6.43
C ASP A 596 30.76 -13.10 5.08
N PRO A 597 31.89 -13.84 5.06
CA PRO A 597 32.54 -14.26 3.82
C PRO A 597 31.65 -15.14 2.94
N THR A 598 30.71 -15.89 3.53
CA THR A 598 29.82 -16.81 2.80
C THR A 598 28.69 -16.08 2.07
N LYS A 599 28.36 -14.85 2.52
CA LYS A 599 27.27 -14.02 1.97
C LYS A 599 27.79 -12.82 1.18
N CYS A 600 29.07 -12.47 1.31
CA CYS A 600 29.68 -11.27 0.74
C CYS A 600 29.71 -11.27 -0.80
N ARG A 601 28.80 -10.52 -1.43
CA ARG A 601 28.77 -10.27 -2.90
C ARG A 601 29.90 -9.39 -3.46
N ASN A 602 30.95 -9.13 -2.68
CA ASN A 602 32.10 -8.29 -3.07
C ASN A 602 33.45 -8.95 -2.72
N ARG A 603 33.44 -10.20 -2.25
CA ARG A 603 34.65 -10.98 -2.01
C ARG A 603 35.00 -11.72 -3.30
N GLN A 604 36.25 -11.63 -3.73
CA GLN A 604 36.72 -12.36 -4.90
C GLN A 604 36.89 -13.84 -4.48
N GLN A 605 36.41 -14.77 -5.30
CA GLN A 605 36.69 -16.19 -5.10
C GLN A 605 38.00 -16.50 -5.80
N ASP A 606 39.07 -16.72 -5.04
CA ASP A 606 40.29 -17.31 -5.56
C ASP A 606 39.97 -18.74 -6.00
N LYS A 607 39.94 -18.94 -7.32
CA LYS A 607 39.77 -20.25 -7.95
C LYS A 607 41.05 -20.63 -8.67
N ASP A 608 41.99 -21.18 -7.91
CA ASP A 608 43.03 -21.99 -8.51
C ASP A 608 42.48 -23.39 -8.86
N SER A 609 42.69 -23.76 -10.12
CA SER A 609 42.99 -25.13 -10.56
C SER A 609 41.97 -26.27 -10.34
N LEU A 610 41.00 -26.38 -11.27
CA LEU A 610 40.82 -27.49 -12.25
C LEU A 610 39.33 -27.69 -12.66
N GLY A 611 39.08 -28.13 -13.90
CA GLY A 611 37.86 -28.90 -14.22
C GLY A 611 36.79 -28.28 -15.14
N THR A 612 37.21 -27.49 -16.12
CA THR A 612 36.76 -27.42 -17.54
C THR A 612 35.33 -27.87 -17.98
N ILE A 613 34.84 -27.16 -19.01
CA ILE A 613 33.70 -27.44 -19.91
C ILE A 613 32.31 -27.01 -19.38
N GLU A 614 31.51 -26.11 -19.95
CA GLU A 614 31.57 -25.09 -21.03
C GLU A 614 30.19 -25.09 -21.70
N ARG A 615 29.45 -23.97 -21.60
CA ARG A 615 28.84 -23.32 -22.76
C ARG A 615 28.31 -21.92 -22.44
N THR A 616 29.11 -20.95 -22.88
CA THR A 616 28.73 -19.93 -23.87
C THR A 616 27.47 -19.08 -23.66
N GLN A 617 27.76 -17.76 -23.57
CA GLN A 617 27.25 -16.70 -24.45
C GLN A 617 25.83 -16.14 -24.17
N ASP A 618 25.60 -14.82 -24.21
CA ASP A 618 26.43 -13.71 -24.71
C ASP A 618 26.61 -12.55 -23.72
N SER A 619 27.72 -11.83 -23.88
CA SER A 619 27.94 -10.48 -23.36
C SER A 619 28.70 -9.68 -24.41
N GLU A 620 28.11 -8.60 -24.90
CA GLU A 620 28.75 -7.46 -25.58
C GLU A 620 27.65 -6.42 -25.84
N GLY A 621 27.85 -5.11 -25.76
CA GLY A 621 28.96 -4.27 -25.33
C GLY A 621 28.38 -2.84 -25.23
N SER A 622 29.11 -1.73 -25.20
CA SER A 622 30.51 -1.43 -24.90
C SER A 622 30.53 0.07 -24.54
N PHE A 623 31.40 0.50 -23.63
CA PHE A 623 31.52 1.94 -23.33
C PHE A 623 32.18 2.67 -24.51
N LYS A 624 31.57 3.76 -24.97
CA LYS A 624 32.27 4.85 -25.67
C LYS A 624 32.09 6.16 -24.91
N LEU A 625 33.11 6.99 -25.02
CA LEU A 625 33.30 8.27 -24.36
C LEU A 625 33.37 9.34 -25.44
N GLU A 626 32.49 10.34 -25.44
CA GLU A 626 32.73 11.60 -26.15
C GLU A 626 31.83 12.77 -25.68
N ASP A 627 32.47 13.94 -25.67
CA ASP A 627 32.03 15.36 -25.73
C ASP A 627 30.81 15.91 -24.92
N PRO A 628 30.97 17.02 -24.15
CA PRO A 628 29.92 17.56 -23.27
C PRO A 628 29.10 18.72 -23.89
N THR A 629 28.73 18.66 -25.17
CA THR A 629 28.01 19.77 -25.85
C THR A 629 26.79 19.35 -26.69
N GLU A 630 25.94 18.46 -26.19
CA GLU A 630 24.60 18.24 -26.76
C GLU A 630 23.48 18.38 -25.72
N VAL A 631 22.44 19.14 -26.08
CA VAL A 631 21.27 19.43 -25.23
C VAL A 631 20.07 18.63 -25.74
N THR A 632 19.72 17.54 -25.06
CA THR A 632 18.55 16.71 -25.42
C THR A 632 17.37 16.95 -24.46
N PRO A 633 16.16 17.26 -24.94
CA PRO A 633 15.02 17.61 -24.08
C PRO A 633 14.35 16.36 -23.47
N GLY A 634 14.42 16.19 -22.14
CA GLY A 634 13.99 14.95 -21.49
C GLY A 634 13.68 15.01 -20.00
N MET A 635 13.12 16.11 -19.47
CA MET A 635 12.62 16.15 -18.08
C MET A 635 11.10 16.01 -18.00
N SER A 636 10.60 14.80 -18.30
CA SER A 636 9.22 14.40 -17.96
C SER A 636 9.20 13.64 -16.64
N PHE A 637 8.46 14.16 -15.66
CA PHE A 637 8.34 13.65 -14.28
C PHE A 637 7.60 12.29 -14.14
N PHE A 638 7.41 11.55 -15.24
CA PHE A 638 6.80 10.22 -15.25
C PHE A 638 7.55 9.30 -16.22
N ASN A 639 8.25 8.30 -15.67
CA ASN A 639 8.60 7.09 -16.41
C ASN A 639 7.62 5.97 -15.98
N PRO A 640 6.93 5.32 -16.92
CA PRO A 640 6.14 4.13 -16.59
C PRO A 640 7.06 2.97 -16.21
N VAL A 641 6.65 2.18 -15.23
CA VAL A 641 7.38 0.97 -14.82
C VAL A 641 7.20 -0.11 -15.88
N CYS A 642 8.25 -0.40 -16.64
CA CYS A 642 8.30 -1.57 -17.52
C CYS A 642 8.40 -2.85 -16.67
N ALA A 643 7.27 -3.47 -16.36
CA ALA A 643 7.22 -4.84 -15.88
C ALA A 643 7.31 -5.79 -17.07
N THR A 644 8.36 -6.60 -17.15
CA THR A 644 8.46 -7.69 -18.12
C THR A 644 7.48 -8.81 -17.76
N PRO A 645 6.64 -9.31 -18.70
CA PRO A 645 5.76 -10.43 -18.43
C PRO A 645 6.55 -11.71 -18.13
N ASN A 646 6.16 -12.43 -17.08
CA ASN A 646 6.73 -13.73 -16.76
C ASN A 646 6.34 -14.75 -17.84
N SER A 647 7.33 -15.41 -18.45
CA SER A 647 7.15 -16.34 -19.58
C SER A 647 6.26 -17.56 -19.28
N LYS A 648 5.91 -17.82 -18.02
CA LYS A 648 4.94 -18.85 -17.64
C LYS A 648 3.50 -18.53 -18.06
N ILE A 649 3.09 -17.26 -18.05
CA ILE A 649 1.69 -16.85 -18.29
C ILE A 649 1.29 -16.98 -19.77
N LEU A 650 2.24 -16.80 -20.70
CA LEU A 650 1.98 -17.01 -22.14
C LEU A 650 1.88 -18.49 -22.54
N LYS A 651 2.31 -19.42 -21.68
CA LYS A 651 2.24 -20.85 -21.97
C LYS A 651 0.87 -21.43 -21.58
N GLU A 652 0.34 -21.02 -20.44
CA GLU A 652 -0.98 -21.46 -19.95
C GLU A 652 -2.14 -20.98 -20.85
N MET A 653 -2.02 -19.82 -21.50
CA MET A 653 -3.05 -19.35 -22.46
C MET A 653 -3.12 -20.20 -23.74
N CYS A 654 -1.97 -20.64 -24.27
CA CYS A 654 -1.93 -21.51 -25.45
C CYS A 654 -2.38 -22.96 -25.15
N GLU A 655 -2.25 -23.42 -23.91
CA GLU A 655 -2.66 -24.77 -23.50
C GLU A 655 -4.18 -24.85 -23.26
N VAL A 656 -4.83 -23.76 -22.80
CA VAL A 656 -6.29 -23.70 -22.60
C VAL A 656 -7.08 -23.63 -23.92
N GLU A 657 -6.59 -22.92 -24.95
CA GLU A 657 -7.24 -22.89 -26.27
C GLU A 657 -7.18 -24.25 -27.01
N GLN A 658 -6.21 -25.12 -26.69
CA GLN A 658 -6.10 -26.45 -27.31
C GLN A 658 -6.99 -27.53 -26.67
N VAL A 659 -7.54 -27.29 -25.48
CA VAL A 659 -8.40 -28.24 -24.75
C VAL A 659 -9.89 -28.08 -25.09
N LEU A 660 -10.32 -26.88 -25.49
CA LEU A 660 -11.73 -26.58 -25.81
C LEU A 660 -12.18 -26.96 -27.24
N LEU A 661 -11.30 -27.52 -28.07
CA LEU A 661 -11.58 -27.90 -29.46
C LEU A 661 -11.57 -29.42 -29.73
N LYS A 662 -11.74 -30.26 -28.70
CA LYS A 662 -11.76 -31.73 -28.84
C LYS A 662 -12.91 -32.41 -28.09
N THR A 663 -14.11 -32.36 -28.66
CA THR A 663 -15.18 -33.35 -28.39
C THR A 663 -16.20 -33.38 -29.51
N ALA A 664 -16.71 -34.58 -29.83
CA ALA A 664 -17.72 -34.93 -30.86
C ALA A 664 -17.23 -35.06 -32.34
N PRO A 665 -17.86 -35.94 -33.18
CA PRO A 665 -17.09 -36.79 -34.10
C PRO A 665 -17.36 -36.65 -35.61
N ASN A 666 -16.57 -37.41 -36.39
CA ASN A 666 -16.48 -37.51 -37.86
C ASN A 666 -17.80 -37.65 -38.66
N ALA A 667 -17.88 -36.96 -39.81
CA ALA A 667 -18.44 -37.49 -41.07
C ALA A 667 -17.96 -36.74 -42.34
N SER A 668 -16.96 -37.30 -43.01
CA SER A 668 -16.73 -37.36 -44.47
C SER A 668 -17.10 -36.23 -45.46
N SER A 669 -16.04 -35.68 -46.10
CA SER A 669 -15.75 -35.76 -47.57
C SER A 669 -15.72 -34.48 -48.46
N LEU A 670 -14.81 -34.54 -49.46
CA LEU A 670 -14.68 -33.76 -50.72
C LEU A 670 -13.99 -32.37 -50.73
N SER A 671 -12.66 -32.42 -50.86
CA SER A 671 -11.79 -31.71 -51.84
C SER A 671 -12.22 -30.41 -52.58
N LEU A 672 -11.37 -29.37 -52.44
CA LEU A 672 -10.75 -28.42 -53.42
C LEU A 672 -11.38 -28.17 -54.84
N PRO A 673 -11.16 -26.99 -55.52
CA PRO A 673 -9.87 -26.28 -55.57
C PRO A 673 -9.81 -24.72 -55.66
N GLU A 674 -8.56 -24.24 -55.61
CA GLU A 674 -7.89 -23.01 -56.11
C GLU A 674 -8.64 -21.88 -56.88
N LEU A 675 -8.18 -20.62 -56.74
CA LEU A 675 -7.29 -19.88 -57.71
C LEU A 675 -7.25 -18.37 -57.31
N LYS A 676 -6.15 -17.77 -56.80
CA LYS A 676 -4.91 -17.23 -57.43
C LYS A 676 -5.07 -15.91 -58.27
N HIS A 677 -4.05 -15.03 -58.15
CA HIS A 677 -3.62 -13.96 -59.09
C HIS A 677 -4.46 -12.66 -59.19
N VAL A 678 -3.88 -11.45 -59.39
CA VAL A 678 -2.47 -10.99 -59.26
C VAL A 678 -2.34 -9.45 -59.08
N THR A 679 -1.12 -9.01 -58.80
CA THR A 679 -0.57 -7.64 -58.68
C THR A 679 -0.69 -6.73 -59.91
N ALA A 680 -0.66 -5.40 -59.70
CA ALA A 680 0.08 -4.45 -60.56
C ALA A 680 0.39 -3.14 -59.81
N GLU A 681 1.50 -2.50 -60.16
CA GLU A 681 2.10 -1.36 -59.43
C GLU A 681 1.74 0.03 -60.00
N SER A 682 2.13 1.05 -59.24
CA SER A 682 1.96 2.48 -59.52
C SER A 682 3.07 3.10 -60.39
N GLN A 683 2.77 4.17 -61.16
CA GLN A 683 3.67 5.34 -61.26
C GLN A 683 3.03 6.64 -61.84
N GLU A 684 3.34 7.75 -61.16
CA GLU A 684 3.65 9.12 -61.62
C GLU A 684 2.67 10.12 -62.33
N ASN A 685 2.54 11.27 -61.66
CA ASN A 685 2.70 12.67 -62.15
C ASN A 685 1.75 13.29 -63.21
N LYS A 686 0.88 14.21 -62.77
CA LYS A 686 1.00 15.70 -62.96
C LYS A 686 -0.24 16.47 -62.45
N ALA A 687 -0.01 17.68 -61.90
CA ALA A 687 -1.06 18.68 -61.64
C ALA A 687 -1.22 19.63 -62.85
N PRO A 688 -2.34 20.37 -63.02
CA PRO A 688 -2.51 21.65 -62.29
C PRO A 688 -3.97 22.11 -62.00
N GLY A 689 -4.14 23.19 -61.21
CA GLY A 689 -5.13 24.23 -61.58
C GLY A 689 -6.36 24.53 -60.68
N LYS A 690 -6.14 25.19 -59.54
CA LYS A 690 -6.94 26.31 -58.96
C LYS A 690 -8.48 26.40 -59.21
N LYS A 691 -9.29 26.44 -58.12
CA LYS A 691 -10.23 27.55 -57.78
C LYS A 691 -10.92 27.42 -56.39
N LYS A 692 -10.81 28.50 -55.59
CA LYS A 692 -11.82 29.21 -54.74
C LYS A 692 -13.08 28.45 -54.21
N LYS A 693 -13.66 28.72 -53.02
CA LYS A 693 -13.35 29.51 -51.80
C LYS A 693 -14.54 29.39 -50.80
N ARG A 694 -14.30 29.50 -49.47
CA ARG A 694 -15.31 29.79 -48.39
C ARG A 694 -16.41 28.72 -48.14
N ALA A 695 -17.06 28.63 -46.98
CA ALA A 695 -16.77 29.12 -45.62
C ALA A 695 -17.57 28.28 -44.60
N LEU A 696 -17.10 28.20 -43.34
CA LEU A 696 -17.91 27.74 -42.21
C LEU A 696 -18.29 28.96 -41.36
N THR A 697 -19.56 29.05 -40.95
CA THR A 697 -20.09 30.09 -40.05
C THR A 697 -20.76 29.44 -38.85
N SER A 698 -20.35 29.86 -37.65
CA SER A 698 -20.90 29.46 -36.36
C SER A 698 -22.23 30.17 -36.05
N ASN A 699 -23.04 29.59 -35.15
CA ASN A 699 -23.88 30.21 -34.10
C ASN A 699 -24.50 29.05 -33.29
N MET A 700 -24.43 28.90 -31.95
CA MET A 700 -24.61 29.76 -30.75
C MET A 700 -26.04 29.82 -30.21
N SER A 701 -26.16 29.81 -28.86
CA SER A 701 -27.33 30.09 -27.99
C SER A 701 -28.36 28.94 -27.78
N PHE A 702 -29.04 28.77 -26.63
CA PHE A 702 -29.07 29.53 -25.35
C PHE A 702 -29.54 28.68 -24.13
N PHE A 703 -29.54 29.27 -22.93
CA PHE A 703 -30.00 28.72 -21.63
C PHE A 703 -31.54 28.66 -21.47
N SER A 704 -32.06 27.76 -20.62
CA SER A 704 -33.00 28.02 -19.48
C SER A 704 -33.74 26.75 -18.99
N GLY A 705 -34.07 26.65 -17.69
CA GLY A 705 -35.10 25.73 -17.17
C GLY A 705 -34.81 25.08 -15.80
N CYS A 706 -35.47 25.55 -14.74
CA CYS A 706 -35.56 24.89 -13.41
C CYS A 706 -37.04 24.64 -13.07
N SER A 707 -37.36 23.57 -12.31
CA SER A 707 -38.15 23.62 -11.06
C SER A 707 -38.35 22.21 -10.42
N PRO A 708 -38.54 22.11 -9.09
CA PRO A 708 -38.77 20.85 -8.35
C PRO A 708 -40.17 20.73 -7.70
N ALA A 709 -40.53 19.51 -7.26
CA ALA A 709 -41.58 19.12 -6.29
C ALA A 709 -41.40 17.61 -5.98
N GLU A 710 -41.80 17.00 -4.86
CA GLU A 710 -42.52 17.49 -3.66
C GLU A 710 -42.20 16.57 -2.44
N GLU A 711 -42.49 17.03 -1.22
CA GLU A 711 -42.52 16.20 0.01
C GLU A 711 -43.92 15.58 0.18
N GLU A 712 -44.01 14.38 0.75
CA GLU A 712 -45.23 13.93 1.44
C GLU A 712 -44.89 13.28 2.77
N VAL A 713 -45.65 13.65 3.80
CA VAL A 713 -45.56 13.15 5.18
C VAL A 713 -46.79 12.30 5.45
N HIS A 714 -46.62 11.07 5.95
CA HIS A 714 -47.45 10.43 6.99
C HIS A 714 -46.66 9.27 7.62
#